data_AF-A0A6P0TPF6-F1
#
_entry.id   AF-A0A6P0TPF6-F1
#
_cell.length_a   1.000
_cell.length_b   1.000
_cell.length_c   1.000
_cell.angle_alpha   90.00
_cell.angle_beta   90.00
_cell.angle_gamma   90.00
#
_symmetry.space_group_name_H-M   'P 1'
#
loop_
_entity.id
_entity.type
_entity.pdbx_description
1 polymer ?
#
loop_
_entity_poly.entity_id
_entity_poly.type
_entity_poly.pdbx_seq_one_letter_code
_entity_poly.pdbx_strand_id
1 'polypeptide(L)'
;MCWIRYVKIALVNTIGALVAIIWVPVPQAVAQPSLLEQANSAVSPLETIESVNNNLKTTKKVNSLSELYQLRDEIKAELNKVSQRPTLQEVEEPWQYKFHLQQYEKTLKDFRNVEANIIREEKALQSWKQAIAKATKAVEKGKIIQTNYQTWQEAENLWLEAISNLRQIPQNSLITDKAIEKMIEYQGYLAVASYEKVIAARRWVENTKDDTNNNTTNYSPIAYSLSPGFTMYGDTNRDGELDKADISSREKWSLSEGALMLFNSDDDNGDLIPDWGDREVNGESDEADLALVNIQVAENYQDAQIYLSTDTDASDYINVFQKTEYGWQPVDISGTEALISREKVVLGVEAKQFADRNWKGVVKLTAIAEKNGRQLASDSIQIGVVPWLMSPNTAPVKELHVSERGFGNQEFVAKIKQIVERTGAKAQINSGGTTWMQDTKEIGYVQFPSQGETHNMNVVLKANRPGENDQYARSLLKEDFGWFEIGKPRQLDPLNRWADAYGNLEVTPPLPGYDLGRIYYGKAGEVGMNPEIIDFIKAQKIQGPPVDIDTSWLMIRHVDEIISFIPSKFGKPLMLIVSPEAGVKLLQELSQQGYGQAAINRGLSTQTTVRAALKNQKLIQHNLYLQREKLDPLIEKLKREFNLSDDQIIEVPAMFGYSGYSWWPNMVNSVVVNGELLVSNPVGALINGRDYTQEKFRRLVAYAGLNINFMDDKYYQNLRGSIHDATNTTRLGKNNPFWKSLSEDIISGSRGVGE
;
A
#
# COMPACT_ATOMS: atom_id res chain seq x y z
N MET A 1 3.24 -31.57 -4.67
CA MET A 1 1.86 -32.03 -4.41
C MET A 1 1.72 -32.32 -2.91
N CYS A 2 1.30 -31.34 -2.13
CA CYS A 2 1.03 -31.52 -0.70
C CYS A 2 -0.45 -31.89 -0.52
N TRP A 3 -0.72 -32.97 0.21
CA TRP A 3 -2.07 -33.48 0.44
C TRP A 3 -2.76 -32.64 1.53
N ILE A 4 -3.88 -32.01 1.21
CA ILE A 4 -4.74 -31.30 2.16
C ILE A 4 -5.33 -32.31 3.16
N ARG A 5 -5.17 -32.07 4.46
CA ARG A 5 -5.83 -32.88 5.51
C ARG A 5 -7.24 -32.34 5.75
N TYR A 6 -8.21 -33.26 5.80
CA TYR A 6 -9.61 -32.94 6.07
C TYR A 6 -10.05 -33.57 7.40
N VAL A 7 -10.86 -32.84 8.16
CA VAL A 7 -11.56 -33.39 9.34
C VAL A 7 -13.00 -33.68 8.95
N LYS A 8 -13.46 -34.92 9.25
CA LYS A 8 -14.87 -35.29 9.12
C LYS A 8 -15.64 -34.76 10.32
N ILE A 9 -16.62 -33.91 10.06
CA ILE A 9 -17.53 -33.40 11.09
C ILE A 9 -18.92 -33.95 10.82
N ALA A 10 -19.45 -34.69 11.79
CA ALA A 10 -20.82 -35.18 11.82
C ALA A 10 -21.74 -34.07 12.34
N LEU A 11 -22.61 -33.55 11.48
CA LEU A 11 -23.65 -32.60 11.84
C LEU A 11 -24.86 -33.37 12.36
N VAL A 12 -25.35 -32.98 13.52
CA VAL A 12 -26.43 -33.67 14.23
C VAL A 12 -27.52 -32.63 14.54
N ASN A 13 -28.80 -32.97 14.33
CA ASN A 13 -29.89 -32.06 14.65
C ASN A 13 -30.15 -31.99 16.16
N THR A 14 -31.10 -31.13 16.54
CA THR A 14 -31.49 -30.86 17.93
C THR A 14 -32.04 -32.06 18.70
N ILE A 15 -32.31 -33.19 18.04
CA ILE A 15 -32.73 -34.47 18.65
C ILE A 15 -31.65 -35.57 18.55
N GLY A 16 -30.43 -35.25 18.10
CA GLY A 16 -29.32 -36.20 18.07
C GLY A 16 -29.27 -37.12 16.85
N ALA A 17 -30.03 -36.83 15.78
CA ALA A 17 -29.93 -37.55 14.51
C ALA A 17 -28.90 -36.92 13.56
N LEU A 18 -28.04 -37.76 12.97
CA LEU A 18 -27.02 -37.36 11.99
C LEU A 18 -27.68 -36.80 10.72
N VAL A 19 -27.40 -35.54 10.39
CA VAL A 19 -27.99 -34.80 9.26
C VAL A 19 -27.04 -34.75 8.07
N ALA A 20 -25.74 -34.62 8.31
CA ALA A 20 -24.73 -34.60 7.25
C ALA A 20 -23.33 -34.91 7.80
N ILE A 21 -22.41 -35.33 6.94
CA ILE A 21 -20.98 -35.39 7.23
C ILE A 21 -20.28 -34.45 6.27
N ILE A 22 -19.64 -33.41 6.79
CA ILE A 22 -18.86 -32.48 5.98
C ILE A 22 -17.37 -32.70 6.20
N TRP A 23 -16.61 -32.52 5.13
CA TRP A 23 -15.15 -32.58 5.15
C TRP A 23 -14.63 -31.17 5.12
N VAL A 24 -14.11 -30.70 6.24
CA VAL A 24 -13.55 -29.36 6.34
C VAL A 24 -12.06 -29.45 6.04
N PRO A 25 -11.55 -28.79 4.98
CA PRO A 25 -10.12 -28.69 4.75
C PRO A 25 -9.50 -27.91 5.91
N VAL A 26 -8.49 -28.50 6.57
CA VAL A 26 -7.72 -27.78 7.58
C VAL A 26 -6.69 -26.93 6.83
N PRO A 27 -6.74 -25.59 6.93
CA PRO A 27 -5.71 -24.74 6.32
C PRO A 27 -4.34 -25.09 6.90
N GLN A 28 -3.28 -25.08 6.07
CA GLN A 28 -1.90 -25.34 6.47
C GLN A 28 -1.32 -24.36 7.52
N ALA A 29 -2.09 -23.38 7.98
CA ALA A 29 -1.72 -22.51 9.10
C ALA A 29 -1.51 -23.24 10.44
N VAL A 30 -1.76 -24.56 10.51
CA VAL A 30 -1.52 -25.39 11.71
C VAL A 30 -0.27 -26.29 11.56
N ALA A 31 0.53 -26.12 10.50
CA ALA A 31 1.79 -26.86 10.33
C ALA A 31 2.87 -26.01 9.66
N GLN A 32 3.34 -24.97 10.34
CA GLN A 32 4.70 -24.48 10.15
C GLN A 32 5.50 -24.69 11.45
N PRO A 33 6.65 -25.38 11.41
CA PRO A 33 7.63 -25.25 12.48
C PRO A 33 8.19 -23.82 12.43
N SER A 34 7.96 -23.08 13.51
CA SER A 34 8.63 -21.84 13.94
C SER A 34 9.57 -21.19 12.91
N LEU A 35 9.09 -20.17 12.20
CA LEU A 35 9.95 -19.08 11.73
C LEU A 35 9.80 -17.92 12.72
N LEU A 36 10.92 -17.63 13.37
CA LEU A 36 11.14 -16.56 14.33
C LEU A 36 10.70 -15.20 13.76
N GLU A 37 9.66 -14.61 14.35
CA GLU A 37 9.43 -13.18 14.26
C GLU A 37 10.24 -12.47 15.37
N GLN A 38 11.20 -11.66 14.93
CA GLN A 38 12.00 -10.78 15.78
C GLN A 38 11.18 -9.56 16.18
N ALA A 39 10.75 -9.52 17.44
CA ALA A 39 10.44 -8.27 18.11
C ALA A 39 11.76 -7.68 18.66
N ASN A 40 12.13 -6.48 18.22
CA ASN A 40 13.31 -5.77 18.71
C ASN A 40 13.12 -5.30 20.16
N SER A 41 13.54 -6.14 21.09
CA SER A 41 14.43 -5.73 22.17
C SER A 41 15.43 -6.85 22.37
N ALA A 42 16.71 -6.50 22.52
CA ALA A 42 17.81 -7.44 22.68
C ALA A 42 17.41 -8.70 23.49
N VAL A 43 17.77 -9.86 22.94
CA VAL A 43 17.54 -11.25 23.40
C VAL A 43 16.39 -11.98 22.68
N SER A 44 16.76 -13.08 22.00
CA SER A 44 15.93 -14.01 21.26
C SER A 44 14.75 -14.55 22.10
N PRO A 45 13.48 -14.40 21.65
CA PRO A 45 12.31 -14.90 22.39
C PRO A 45 12.22 -16.42 22.49
N LEU A 46 12.88 -17.17 21.59
CA LEU A 46 12.96 -18.64 21.66
C LEU A 46 14.01 -19.13 22.66
N GLU A 47 14.97 -18.30 23.06
CA GLU A 47 15.89 -18.61 24.15
C GLU A 47 15.30 -18.28 25.53
N THR A 48 14.20 -17.54 25.63
CA THR A 48 13.81 -16.89 26.90
C THR A 48 13.09 -17.83 27.89
N ILE A 49 12.48 -18.93 27.44
CA ILE A 49 11.88 -19.93 28.36
C ILE A 49 12.91 -21.02 28.72
N GLU A 50 13.79 -21.40 27.79
CA GLU A 50 14.89 -22.34 28.07
C GLU A 50 16.01 -21.72 28.91
N SER A 51 16.33 -20.44 28.72
CA SER A 51 17.40 -19.76 29.48
C SER A 51 17.02 -19.47 30.93
N VAL A 52 15.73 -19.28 31.22
CA VAL A 52 15.21 -19.12 32.59
C VAL A 52 15.19 -20.46 33.32
N ASN A 53 14.87 -21.55 32.63
CA ASN A 53 14.87 -22.90 33.20
C ASN A 53 16.27 -23.46 33.53
N ASN A 54 17.33 -22.93 32.91
CA ASN A 54 18.66 -23.53 33.00
C ASN A 54 19.55 -23.03 34.15
N ASN A 55 19.16 -22.03 34.94
CA ASN A 55 20.05 -21.47 35.97
C ASN A 55 19.40 -21.07 37.31
N LEU A 56 18.10 -21.28 37.49
CA LEU A 56 17.49 -21.36 38.82
C LEU A 56 17.43 -22.84 39.20
N LYS A 57 17.68 -23.17 40.47
CA LYS A 57 17.57 -24.54 41.03
C LYS A 57 16.12 -25.05 41.06
N THR A 58 15.30 -24.68 40.08
CA THR A 58 13.90 -25.08 39.94
C THR A 58 13.67 -25.50 38.48
N THR A 59 13.87 -26.79 38.23
CA THR A 59 13.43 -27.53 37.03
C THR A 59 11.90 -27.63 36.95
N LYS A 60 11.19 -26.50 37.12
CA LYS A 60 9.72 -26.49 37.20
C LYS A 60 9.15 -25.71 36.02
N LYS A 61 8.68 -26.44 35.01
CA LYS A 61 7.91 -25.89 33.88
C LYS A 61 6.67 -25.19 34.43
N VAL A 62 6.55 -23.88 34.20
CA VAL A 62 5.41 -23.07 34.63
C VAL A 62 4.23 -23.32 33.68
N ASN A 63 3.10 -23.78 34.21
CA ASN A 63 1.93 -24.18 33.43
C ASN A 63 0.66 -23.39 33.79
N SER A 64 0.75 -22.44 34.73
CA SER A 64 -0.40 -21.62 35.15
C SER A 64 -0.02 -20.19 35.54
N LEU A 65 -0.99 -19.27 35.44
CA LEU A 65 -0.85 -17.90 35.91
C LEU A 65 -0.53 -17.82 37.42
N SER A 66 -1.09 -18.73 38.23
CA SER A 66 -0.77 -18.83 39.66
C SER A 66 0.68 -19.20 39.93
N GLU A 67 1.27 -20.06 39.09
CA GLU A 67 2.69 -20.42 39.19
C GLU A 67 3.61 -19.28 38.73
N LEU A 68 3.19 -18.46 37.76
CA LEU A 68 3.90 -17.22 37.42
C LEU A 68 3.92 -16.22 38.58
N TYR A 69 2.80 -16.09 39.29
CA TYR A 69 2.72 -15.26 40.50
C TYR A 69 3.63 -15.76 41.62
N GLN A 70 3.68 -17.07 41.85
CA GLN A 70 4.60 -17.69 42.82
C GLN A 70 6.06 -17.44 42.42
N LEU A 71 6.40 -17.64 41.14
CA LEU A 71 7.75 -17.40 40.62
C LEU A 71 8.17 -15.93 40.76
N ARG A 72 7.24 -14.99 40.49
CA ARG A 72 7.48 -13.55 40.71
C ARG A 72 7.82 -13.29 42.17
N ASP A 73 7.07 -13.86 43.10
CA ASP A 73 7.26 -13.62 44.53
C ASP A 73 8.56 -14.26 45.06
N GLU A 74 8.95 -15.42 44.53
CA GLU A 74 10.25 -16.05 44.78
C GLU A 74 11.42 -15.20 44.28
N ILE A 75 11.38 -14.74 43.02
CA ILE A 75 12.42 -13.88 42.43
C ILE A 75 12.46 -12.52 43.15
N LYS A 76 11.30 -11.99 43.56
CA LYS A 76 11.22 -10.76 44.36
C LYS A 76 11.85 -10.94 45.74
N ALA A 77 11.65 -12.09 46.38
CA ALA A 77 12.29 -12.42 47.64
C ALA A 77 13.81 -12.58 47.49
N GLU A 78 14.29 -13.15 46.37
CA GLU A 78 15.71 -13.18 46.04
C GLU A 78 16.28 -11.79 45.77
N LEU A 79 15.62 -10.98 44.94
CA LEU A 79 16.01 -9.58 44.67
C LEU A 79 16.07 -8.75 45.96
N ASN A 80 15.16 -9.01 46.90
CA ASN A 80 15.15 -8.39 48.22
C ASN A 80 16.24 -8.93 49.16
N LYS A 81 16.81 -10.12 48.93
CA LYS A 81 17.95 -10.67 49.69
C LYS A 81 19.30 -10.16 49.15
N VAL A 82 19.40 -9.89 47.85
CA VAL A 82 20.57 -9.26 47.21
C VAL A 82 20.49 -7.73 47.33
N SER A 83 19.99 -7.23 48.47
CA SER A 83 19.44 -5.88 48.63
C SER A 83 20.44 -4.75 48.30
N GLN A 84 20.05 -3.91 47.33
CA GLN A 84 20.75 -2.73 46.78
C GLN A 84 21.85 -2.98 45.76
N ARG A 85 21.90 -2.12 44.72
CA ARG A 85 23.00 -2.07 43.75
C ARG A 85 24.30 -1.97 44.55
N PRO A 86 25.28 -2.88 44.37
CA PRO A 86 26.47 -2.87 45.20
C PRO A 86 27.12 -1.49 45.15
N THR A 87 27.57 -1.00 46.31
CA THR A 87 28.36 0.24 46.38
C THR A 87 29.84 -0.08 46.45
N LEU A 88 30.69 0.80 45.93
CA LEU A 88 32.15 0.61 45.89
C LEU A 88 32.80 0.45 47.28
N GLN A 89 32.06 0.72 48.36
CA GLN A 89 32.53 0.67 49.75
C GLN A 89 32.31 -0.71 50.42
N GLU A 90 31.55 -1.62 49.81
CA GLU A 90 31.09 -2.87 50.44
C GLU A 90 31.87 -4.12 50.01
N VAL A 91 32.90 -3.98 49.18
CA VAL A 91 33.62 -5.10 48.55
C VAL A 91 35.12 -4.84 48.55
N GLU A 92 35.90 -5.80 49.09
CA GLU A 92 37.36 -5.68 49.27
C GLU A 92 38.11 -5.65 47.93
N GLU A 93 37.59 -6.36 46.92
CA GLU A 93 38.25 -6.53 45.63
C GLU A 93 37.37 -6.10 44.45
N PRO A 94 37.88 -5.36 43.44
CA PRO A 94 37.10 -4.84 42.31
C PRO A 94 36.35 -5.90 41.48
N TRP A 95 36.78 -7.15 41.50
CA TRP A 95 36.12 -8.23 40.77
C TRP A 95 34.84 -8.71 41.48
N GLN A 96 34.76 -8.62 42.81
CA GLN A 96 33.58 -9.01 43.58
C GLN A 96 32.41 -8.04 43.34
N TYR A 97 32.72 -6.74 43.23
CA TYR A 97 31.76 -5.71 42.83
C TYR A 97 31.11 -6.04 41.47
N LYS A 98 31.94 -6.37 40.47
CA LYS A 98 31.46 -6.71 39.12
C LYS A 98 30.60 -7.97 39.14
N PHE A 99 30.97 -8.97 39.93
CA PHE A 99 30.20 -10.21 40.06
C PHE A 99 28.84 -9.99 40.74
N HIS A 100 28.79 -9.25 41.85
CA HIS A 100 27.53 -8.91 42.53
C HIS A 100 26.62 -8.03 41.67
N LEU A 101 27.19 -7.08 40.91
CA LEU A 101 26.44 -6.24 39.99
C LEU A 101 25.81 -7.07 38.86
N GLN A 102 26.56 -8.01 38.28
CA GLN A 102 26.04 -8.92 37.25
C GLN A 102 24.93 -9.82 37.79
N GLN A 103 25.05 -10.31 39.03
CA GLN A 103 24.00 -11.11 39.67
C GLN A 103 22.73 -10.28 39.90
N TYR A 104 22.87 -9.06 40.43
CA TYR A 104 21.73 -8.15 40.63
C TYR A 104 21.03 -7.79 39.32
N GLU A 105 21.78 -7.42 38.27
CA GLU A 105 21.24 -7.08 36.95
C GLU A 105 20.50 -8.27 36.32
N LYS A 106 21.02 -9.49 36.51
CA LYS A 106 20.38 -10.72 36.06
C LYS A 106 19.06 -10.97 36.78
N THR A 107 19.03 -10.96 38.11
CA THR A 107 17.81 -11.19 38.90
C THR A 107 16.75 -10.11 38.62
N LEU A 108 17.15 -8.86 38.41
CA LEU A 108 16.25 -7.77 38.02
C LEU A 108 15.64 -8.00 36.63
N LYS A 109 16.45 -8.49 35.67
CA LYS A 109 15.96 -8.85 34.33
C LYS A 109 14.96 -10.00 34.40
N ASP A 110 15.27 -11.05 35.17
CA ASP A 110 14.38 -12.20 35.35
C ASP A 110 13.05 -11.80 36.01
N PHE A 111 13.10 -10.91 37.02
CA PHE A 111 11.91 -10.34 37.66
C PHE A 111 11.01 -9.61 36.64
N ARG A 112 11.59 -8.71 35.83
CA ARG A 112 10.86 -7.96 34.80
C ARG A 112 10.23 -8.87 33.73
N ASN A 113 10.94 -9.93 33.34
CA ASN A 113 10.44 -10.91 32.37
C ASN A 113 9.22 -11.66 32.92
N VAL A 114 9.25 -12.07 34.19
CA VAL A 114 8.10 -12.73 34.83
C VAL A 114 6.92 -11.77 34.99
N GLU A 115 7.14 -10.51 35.37
CA GLU A 115 6.06 -9.51 35.41
C GLU A 115 5.42 -9.27 34.04
N ALA A 116 6.22 -9.20 32.97
CA ALA A 116 5.70 -9.08 31.61
C ALA A 116 4.86 -10.29 31.18
N ASN A 117 5.27 -11.51 31.59
CA ASN A 117 4.51 -12.73 31.32
C ASN A 117 3.19 -12.77 32.09
N ILE A 118 3.16 -12.33 33.36
CA ILE A 118 1.92 -12.20 34.13
C ILE A 118 0.92 -11.30 33.41
N ILE A 119 1.35 -10.08 33.02
CA ILE A 119 0.47 -9.12 32.33
C ILE A 119 -0.10 -9.71 31.03
N ARG A 120 0.73 -10.45 30.29
CA ARG A 120 0.31 -11.12 29.06
C ARG A 120 -0.75 -12.20 29.32
N GLU A 121 -0.52 -13.06 30.31
CA GLU A 121 -1.45 -14.13 30.67
C GLU A 121 -2.75 -13.59 31.27
N GLU A 122 -2.72 -12.47 31.99
CA GLU A 122 -3.92 -11.80 32.48
C GLU A 122 -4.79 -11.26 31.35
N LYS A 123 -4.16 -10.64 30.35
CA LYS A 123 -4.86 -10.19 29.12
C LYS A 123 -5.43 -11.38 28.37
N ALA A 124 -4.66 -12.46 28.20
CA ALA A 124 -5.14 -13.68 27.57
C ALA A 124 -6.35 -14.27 28.30
N LEU A 125 -6.31 -14.34 29.63
CA LEU A 125 -7.43 -14.80 30.45
C LEU A 125 -8.66 -13.90 30.36
N GLN A 126 -8.46 -12.57 30.22
CA GLN A 126 -9.55 -11.62 30.01
C GLN A 126 -10.22 -11.84 28.65
N SER A 127 -9.43 -11.93 27.57
CA SER A 127 -9.94 -12.23 26.22
C SER A 127 -10.67 -13.58 26.18
N TRP A 128 -10.14 -14.60 26.86
CA TRP A 128 -10.82 -15.88 27.05
C TRP A 128 -12.18 -15.73 27.73
N LYS A 129 -12.25 -15.01 28.87
CA LYS A 129 -13.52 -14.78 29.58
C LYS A 129 -14.55 -14.05 28.74
N GLN A 130 -14.11 -13.05 27.97
CA GLN A 130 -14.98 -12.30 27.05
C GLN A 130 -15.51 -13.21 25.93
N ALA A 131 -14.67 -14.06 25.36
CA ALA A 131 -15.09 -15.05 24.36
C ALA A 131 -16.15 -16.01 24.92
N ILE A 132 -15.93 -16.58 26.11
CA ILE A 132 -16.92 -17.45 26.76
C ILE A 132 -18.24 -16.70 26.99
N ALA A 133 -18.20 -15.45 27.49
CA ALA A 133 -19.40 -14.68 27.77
C ALA A 133 -20.23 -14.38 26.50
N LYS A 134 -19.55 -14.08 25.37
CA LYS A 134 -20.20 -13.85 24.07
C LYS A 134 -20.79 -15.14 23.51
N ALA A 135 -20.05 -16.25 23.60
CA ALA A 135 -20.53 -17.57 23.20
C ALA A 135 -21.75 -18.04 23.99
N THR A 136 -21.77 -17.83 25.31
CA THR A 136 -22.94 -18.18 26.14
C THR A 136 -24.19 -17.43 25.68
N LYS A 137 -24.07 -16.13 25.39
CA LYS A 137 -25.18 -15.32 24.84
C LYS A 137 -25.63 -15.81 23.46
N ALA A 138 -24.68 -16.20 22.60
CA ALA A 138 -24.99 -16.74 21.29
C ALA A 138 -25.78 -18.06 21.38
N VAL A 139 -25.41 -18.95 22.31
CA VAL A 139 -26.13 -20.20 22.60
C VAL A 139 -27.54 -19.94 23.12
N GLU A 140 -27.71 -18.96 24.03
CA GLU A 140 -29.03 -18.59 24.55
C GLU A 140 -29.97 -18.12 23.44
N LYS A 141 -29.47 -17.30 22.50
CA LYS A 141 -30.23 -16.86 21.33
C LYS A 141 -30.67 -18.03 20.45
N GLY A 142 -29.79 -19.02 20.24
CA GLY A 142 -30.09 -20.21 19.44
C GLY A 142 -31.06 -21.20 20.10
N LYS A 143 -31.36 -21.06 21.40
CA LYS A 143 -32.29 -21.95 22.14
C LYS A 143 -33.74 -21.45 22.17
N ILE A 144 -34.02 -20.24 21.68
CA ILE A 144 -35.36 -19.65 21.73
C ILE A 144 -36.29 -20.40 20.76
N ILE A 145 -37.41 -20.91 21.26
CA ILE A 145 -38.42 -21.60 20.44
C ILE A 145 -39.09 -20.55 19.52
N GLN A 146 -39.07 -20.78 18.20
CA GLN A 146 -39.48 -19.84 17.13
C GLN A 146 -38.48 -18.69 16.86
N THR A 147 -37.19 -19.00 16.76
CA THR A 147 -36.16 -18.06 16.29
C THR A 147 -36.45 -17.54 14.88
N ASN A 148 -36.48 -16.21 14.74
CA ASN A 148 -36.61 -15.51 13.46
C ASN A 148 -35.23 -15.11 12.90
N TYR A 149 -35.19 -14.57 11.68
CA TYR A 149 -33.96 -14.13 11.02
C TYR A 149 -33.09 -13.24 11.92
N GLN A 150 -33.70 -12.24 12.58
CA GLN A 150 -33.00 -11.28 13.44
C GLN A 150 -32.36 -11.95 14.65
N THR A 151 -33.03 -12.95 15.24
CA THR A 151 -32.49 -13.72 16.37
C THR A 151 -31.25 -14.53 15.97
N TRP A 152 -31.27 -15.14 14.77
CA TRP A 152 -30.12 -15.88 14.26
C TRP A 152 -28.98 -14.98 13.79
N GLN A 153 -29.28 -13.78 13.27
CA GLN A 153 -28.28 -12.77 12.95
C GLN A 153 -27.56 -12.26 14.21
N GLU A 154 -28.30 -12.02 15.29
CA GLU A 154 -27.69 -11.68 16.59
C GLU A 154 -26.81 -12.82 17.14
N ALA A 155 -27.24 -14.07 17.00
CA ALA A 155 -26.45 -15.23 17.42
C ALA A 155 -25.15 -15.37 16.59
N GLU A 156 -25.21 -15.18 15.27
CA GLU A 156 -24.06 -15.19 14.36
C GLU A 156 -23.04 -14.09 14.72
N ASN A 157 -23.50 -12.86 14.93
CA ASN A 157 -22.65 -11.74 15.35
C ASN A 157 -21.94 -12.03 16.68
N LEU A 158 -22.66 -12.59 17.67
CA LEU A 158 -22.08 -12.97 18.96
C LEU A 158 -21.04 -14.09 18.82
N TRP A 159 -21.21 -15.02 17.87
CA TRP A 159 -20.20 -16.04 17.56
C TRP A 159 -18.95 -15.46 16.89
N LEU A 160 -19.12 -14.52 15.96
CA LEU A 160 -18.00 -13.79 15.35
C LEU A 160 -17.19 -13.00 16.39
N GLU A 161 -17.87 -12.31 17.31
CA GLU A 161 -17.23 -11.59 18.41
C GLU A 161 -16.53 -12.55 19.39
N ALA A 162 -17.10 -13.72 19.68
CA ALA A 162 -16.47 -14.73 20.53
C ALA A 162 -15.16 -15.25 19.90
N ILE A 163 -15.16 -15.52 18.60
CA ILE A 163 -13.97 -15.94 17.83
C ILE A 163 -12.93 -14.83 17.79
N SER A 164 -13.34 -13.58 17.57
CA SER A 164 -12.44 -12.41 17.56
C SER A 164 -11.71 -12.26 18.90
N ASN A 165 -12.43 -12.42 20.03
CA ASN A 165 -11.81 -12.39 21.35
C ASN A 165 -10.81 -13.53 21.57
N LEU A 166 -11.06 -14.75 21.05
CA LEU A 166 -10.08 -15.84 21.14
C LEU A 166 -8.82 -15.57 20.31
N ARG A 167 -8.93 -14.89 19.16
CA ARG A 167 -7.78 -14.51 18.31
C ARG A 167 -6.84 -13.49 18.96
N GLN A 168 -7.32 -12.75 19.96
CA GLN A 168 -6.49 -11.80 20.71
C GLN A 168 -5.56 -12.48 21.72
N ILE A 169 -5.71 -13.79 21.96
CA ILE A 169 -4.82 -14.56 22.84
C ILE A 169 -3.47 -14.77 22.13
N PRO A 170 -2.34 -14.29 22.68
CA PRO A 170 -1.02 -14.42 22.05
C PRO A 170 -0.60 -15.87 21.88
N GLN A 171 0.11 -16.19 20.78
CA GLN A 171 0.57 -17.55 20.46
C GLN A 171 1.48 -18.21 21.51
N ASN A 172 2.14 -17.39 22.33
CA ASN A 172 2.99 -17.86 23.42
C ASN A 172 2.31 -17.87 24.79
N SER A 173 0.98 -17.76 24.84
CA SER A 173 0.20 -17.86 26.08
C SER A 173 0.04 -19.31 26.54
N LEU A 174 -0.05 -19.51 27.85
CA LEU A 174 -0.36 -20.80 28.50
C LEU A 174 -1.71 -21.39 28.08
N ILE A 175 -2.62 -20.59 27.51
CA ILE A 175 -3.97 -21.03 27.09
C ILE A 175 -4.17 -21.04 25.57
N THR A 176 -3.09 -20.88 24.79
CA THR A 176 -3.16 -20.82 23.32
C THR A 176 -3.81 -22.07 22.71
N ASP A 177 -3.36 -23.27 23.11
CA ASP A 177 -3.90 -24.52 22.57
C ASP A 177 -5.41 -24.65 22.85
N LYS A 178 -5.82 -24.28 24.07
CA LYS A 178 -7.24 -24.24 24.46
C LYS A 178 -8.01 -23.20 23.63
N ALA A 179 -7.42 -22.05 23.32
CA ALA A 179 -8.03 -21.01 22.50
C ALA A 179 -8.24 -21.46 21.06
N ILE A 180 -7.27 -22.19 20.50
CA ILE A 180 -7.36 -22.77 19.16
C ILE A 180 -8.48 -23.82 19.11
N GLU A 181 -8.51 -24.75 20.06
CA GLU A 181 -9.58 -25.75 20.17
C GLU A 181 -10.96 -25.09 20.27
N LYS A 182 -11.09 -24.08 21.13
CA LYS A 182 -12.35 -23.36 21.33
C LYS A 182 -12.78 -22.54 20.11
N MET A 183 -11.81 -22.00 19.36
CA MET A 183 -12.09 -21.28 18.11
C MET A 183 -12.65 -22.21 17.04
N ILE A 184 -12.10 -23.43 16.91
CA ILE A 184 -12.64 -24.46 15.98
C ILE A 184 -14.07 -24.84 16.38
N GLU A 185 -14.32 -25.02 17.67
CA GLU A 185 -15.67 -25.29 18.20
C GLU A 185 -16.63 -24.14 17.86
N TYR A 186 -16.23 -22.88 18.07
CA TYR A 186 -17.05 -21.70 17.80
C TYR A 186 -17.31 -21.47 16.30
N GLN A 187 -16.35 -21.82 15.44
CA GLN A 187 -16.57 -21.82 13.99
C GLN A 187 -17.65 -22.83 13.57
N GLY A 188 -17.70 -23.99 14.24
CA GLY A 188 -18.79 -24.96 14.07
C GLY A 188 -20.15 -24.37 14.42
N TYR A 189 -20.27 -23.70 15.57
CA TYR A 189 -21.52 -23.05 15.97
C TYR A 189 -21.90 -21.85 15.11
N LEU A 190 -20.91 -21.08 14.64
CA LEU A 190 -21.12 -19.99 13.69
C LEU A 190 -21.75 -20.52 12.39
N ALA A 191 -21.25 -21.65 11.87
CA ALA A 191 -21.81 -22.27 10.68
C ALA A 191 -23.26 -22.71 10.88
N VAL A 192 -23.59 -23.26 12.06
CA VAL A 192 -24.97 -23.60 12.43
C VAL A 192 -25.86 -22.36 12.50
N ALA A 193 -25.43 -21.30 13.20
CA ALA A 193 -26.19 -20.05 13.29
C ALA A 193 -26.40 -19.40 11.92
N SER A 194 -25.38 -19.44 11.05
CA SER A 194 -25.46 -18.92 9.68
C SER A 194 -26.44 -19.72 8.82
N TYR A 195 -26.44 -21.05 8.95
CA TYR A 195 -27.38 -21.93 8.25
C TYR A 195 -28.82 -21.69 8.71
N GLU A 196 -29.05 -21.68 10.03
CA GLU A 196 -30.40 -21.46 10.58
C GLU A 196 -30.93 -20.05 10.29
N LYS A 197 -30.06 -19.03 10.22
CA LYS A 197 -30.40 -17.69 9.73
C LYS A 197 -30.97 -17.75 8.32
N VAL A 198 -30.32 -18.48 7.42
CA VAL A 198 -30.76 -18.65 6.02
C VAL A 198 -32.07 -19.42 5.94
N ILE A 199 -32.26 -20.46 6.77
CA ILE A 199 -33.53 -21.20 6.83
C ILE A 199 -34.67 -20.32 7.39
N ALA A 200 -34.41 -19.51 8.42
CA ALA A 200 -35.38 -18.57 8.96
C ALA A 200 -35.76 -17.48 7.94
N ALA A 201 -34.79 -16.99 7.15
CA ALA A 201 -35.06 -16.08 6.02
C ALA A 201 -35.95 -16.74 4.95
N ARG A 202 -35.68 -18.01 4.60
CA ARG A 202 -36.47 -18.75 3.61
C ARG A 202 -37.91 -19.01 4.08
N ARG A 203 -38.10 -19.38 5.35
CA ARG A 203 -39.45 -19.54 5.95
C ARG A 203 -40.23 -18.22 5.98
N TRP A 204 -39.55 -17.09 6.15
CA TRP A 204 -40.17 -15.76 6.04
C TRP A 204 -40.62 -15.45 4.61
N VAL A 205 -39.84 -15.86 3.61
CA VAL A 205 -40.17 -15.73 2.17
C VAL A 205 -41.28 -16.70 1.73
N GLU A 206 -41.35 -17.91 2.29
CA GLU A 206 -42.41 -18.89 2.00
C GLU A 206 -43.75 -18.49 2.64
N ASN A 207 -43.74 -17.93 3.86
CA ASN A 207 -44.95 -17.38 4.50
C ASN A 207 -45.47 -16.08 3.85
N THR A 208 -44.73 -15.49 2.91
CA THR A 208 -45.18 -14.35 2.07
C THR A 208 -45.50 -14.76 0.63
N LYS A 209 -45.45 -16.05 0.31
CA LYS A 209 -45.82 -16.62 -1.00
C LYS A 209 -46.82 -17.76 -0.84
N ASP A 210 -47.99 -17.45 -0.30
CA ASP A 210 -49.19 -18.23 -0.54
C ASP A 210 -50.18 -17.35 -1.31
N ASP A 211 -49.83 -17.08 -2.57
CA ASP A 211 -50.82 -16.87 -3.63
C ASP A 211 -50.18 -17.08 -5.02
N THR A 212 -50.64 -18.15 -5.66
CA THR A 212 -50.58 -18.52 -7.09
C THR A 212 -49.34 -19.22 -7.66
N ASN A 213 -49.66 -20.15 -8.57
CA ASN A 213 -48.97 -21.39 -8.92
C ASN A 213 -48.60 -21.43 -10.42
N ASN A 214 -47.51 -22.15 -10.75
CA ASN A 214 -47.17 -22.81 -12.02
C ASN A 214 -46.96 -22.00 -13.33
N ASN A 215 -45.75 -21.98 -13.90
CA ASN A 215 -45.21 -23.00 -14.82
C ASN A 215 -43.86 -22.55 -15.45
N THR A 216 -43.01 -23.54 -15.75
CA THR A 216 -41.64 -23.44 -16.27
C THR A 216 -41.53 -23.00 -17.74
N THR A 217 -40.50 -22.21 -18.06
CA THR A 217 -39.63 -22.34 -19.26
C THR A 217 -38.39 -21.47 -19.12
N ASN A 218 -37.24 -22.02 -19.51
CA ASN A 218 -35.91 -21.40 -19.43
C ASN A 218 -35.77 -20.16 -20.31
N TYR A 219 -35.49 -19.01 -19.70
CA TYR A 219 -34.71 -17.91 -20.27
C TYR A 219 -33.93 -17.21 -19.14
N SER A 220 -32.68 -16.84 -19.40
CA SER A 220 -31.82 -16.09 -18.48
C SER A 220 -32.54 -14.82 -18.00
N PRO A 221 -32.59 -14.53 -16.68
CA PRO A 221 -33.32 -13.37 -16.21
C PRO A 221 -32.52 -12.10 -16.54
N ILE A 222 -33.01 -11.35 -17.51
CA ILE A 222 -32.82 -9.90 -17.58
C ILE A 222 -33.30 -9.37 -16.22
N ALA A 223 -32.44 -8.66 -15.49
CA ALA A 223 -32.82 -7.99 -14.26
C ALA A 223 -33.84 -6.89 -14.59
N TYR A 224 -35.12 -7.27 -14.68
CA TYR A 224 -36.20 -6.31 -14.65
C TYR A 224 -36.12 -5.60 -13.30
N SER A 225 -35.96 -4.28 -13.33
CA SER A 225 -36.35 -3.42 -12.22
C SER A 225 -37.70 -3.91 -11.71
N LEU A 226 -37.83 -4.15 -10.41
CA LEU A 226 -39.11 -4.47 -9.75
C LEU A 226 -40.11 -3.29 -9.86
N SER A 227 -39.73 -2.20 -10.52
CA SER A 227 -40.50 -0.98 -10.72
C SER A 227 -40.32 -0.45 -12.15
N PRO A 228 -41.03 -1.02 -13.14
CA PRO A 228 -40.95 -0.59 -14.54
C PRO A 228 -41.16 0.91 -14.68
N GLY A 229 -40.23 1.61 -15.35
CA GLY A 229 -40.30 3.06 -15.52
C GLY A 229 -39.72 3.89 -14.36
N PHE A 230 -39.18 3.26 -13.32
CA PHE A 230 -38.31 3.90 -12.34
C PHE A 230 -36.93 3.26 -12.42
N THR A 231 -35.98 3.92 -13.07
CA THR A 231 -34.67 3.30 -13.39
C THR A 231 -33.55 4.30 -13.17
N MET A 232 -32.61 3.93 -12.31
CA MET A 232 -31.40 4.67 -12.01
C MET A 232 -30.25 4.06 -12.82
N TYR A 233 -29.39 4.84 -13.48
CA TYR A 233 -28.25 4.33 -14.25
C TYR A 233 -27.20 5.43 -14.45
N GLY A 234 -25.95 5.05 -14.66
CA GLY A 234 -24.80 5.93 -14.94
C GLY A 234 -23.83 5.19 -15.86
N ASP A 235 -22.74 5.81 -16.28
CA ASP A 235 -21.82 5.25 -17.30
C ASP A 235 -21.13 3.96 -16.82
N THR A 236 -21.76 2.80 -17.04
CA THR A 236 -21.27 1.49 -16.58
C THR A 236 -20.31 0.84 -17.55
N ASN A 237 -20.39 1.20 -18.83
CA ASN A 237 -19.54 0.68 -19.89
C ASN A 237 -18.25 1.53 -20.09
N ARG A 238 -18.20 2.71 -19.45
CA ARG A 238 -17.08 3.67 -19.41
C ARG A 238 -16.73 4.21 -20.79
N ASP A 239 -17.75 4.56 -21.56
CA ASP A 239 -17.59 5.21 -22.87
C ASP A 239 -17.75 6.74 -22.82
N GLY A 240 -18.12 7.29 -21.66
CA GLY A 240 -18.30 8.74 -21.46
C GLY A 240 -19.66 9.26 -21.92
N GLU A 241 -20.57 8.37 -22.34
CA GLU A 241 -21.94 8.69 -22.71
C GLU A 241 -22.93 7.95 -21.79
N LEU A 242 -24.07 8.56 -21.46
CA LEU A 242 -25.11 7.91 -20.66
C LEU A 242 -26.27 7.50 -21.56
N ASP A 243 -26.43 6.20 -21.79
CA ASP A 243 -27.47 5.69 -22.67
C ASP A 243 -28.17 4.41 -22.14
N LYS A 244 -28.85 3.67 -23.03
CA LYS A 244 -29.59 2.46 -22.63
C LYS A 244 -28.68 1.24 -22.37
N ALA A 245 -27.47 1.22 -22.91
CA ALA A 245 -26.48 0.17 -22.65
C ALA A 245 -26.10 0.13 -21.16
N ASP A 246 -26.16 1.29 -20.50
CA ASP A 246 -25.80 1.44 -19.09
C ASP A 246 -26.79 0.88 -18.07
N ILE A 247 -27.98 0.53 -18.54
CA ILE A 247 -29.02 0.03 -17.65
C ILE A 247 -28.65 -1.37 -17.13
N SER A 248 -27.94 -2.17 -17.93
CA SER A 248 -27.56 -3.52 -17.53
C SER A 248 -26.39 -3.52 -16.54
N SER A 249 -26.43 -4.37 -15.51
CA SER A 249 -25.35 -4.58 -14.53
C SER A 249 -24.97 -3.38 -13.65
N ARG A 250 -25.74 -2.30 -13.68
CA ARG A 250 -25.58 -1.10 -12.83
C ARG A 250 -25.47 -1.37 -11.33
N GLU A 251 -26.00 -2.49 -10.86
CA GLU A 251 -25.91 -2.92 -9.45
C GLU A 251 -24.56 -3.57 -9.08
N LYS A 252 -23.64 -3.70 -10.05
CA LYS A 252 -22.32 -4.32 -9.87
C LYS A 252 -21.23 -3.32 -10.21
N TRP A 253 -20.13 -3.40 -9.45
CA TRP A 253 -18.93 -2.63 -9.72
C TRP A 253 -17.67 -3.46 -9.54
N SER A 254 -16.72 -3.27 -10.45
CA SER A 254 -15.34 -3.75 -10.32
C SER A 254 -14.38 -2.77 -10.99
N LEU A 255 -13.08 -3.02 -10.93
CA LEU A 255 -12.12 -2.18 -11.66
C LEU A 255 -12.20 -2.33 -13.18
N SER A 256 -12.89 -3.35 -13.72
CA SER A 256 -13.07 -3.53 -15.17
C SER A 256 -14.43 -3.05 -15.71
N GLU A 257 -15.46 -2.95 -14.87
CA GLU A 257 -16.84 -2.62 -15.28
C GLU A 257 -17.61 -1.89 -14.17
N GLY A 258 -18.66 -1.14 -14.55
CA GLY A 258 -19.47 -0.33 -13.65
C GLY A 258 -18.99 1.12 -13.54
N ALA A 259 -19.85 2.00 -13.05
CA ALA A 259 -19.60 3.45 -13.08
C ALA A 259 -18.41 3.90 -12.24
N LEU A 260 -17.69 4.90 -12.73
CA LEU A 260 -16.55 5.51 -12.04
C LEU A 260 -16.90 6.92 -11.58
N MET A 261 -16.39 7.31 -10.42
CA MET A 261 -16.40 8.70 -9.95
C MET A 261 -15.00 9.20 -9.70
N LEU A 262 -14.77 10.46 -10.03
CA LEU A 262 -13.51 11.12 -9.77
C LEU A 262 -13.42 11.48 -8.28
N PHE A 263 -12.22 11.38 -7.70
CA PHE A 263 -11.90 12.19 -6.53
C PHE A 263 -11.53 13.59 -7.04
N ASN A 264 -12.50 14.50 -7.00
CA ASN A 264 -12.46 15.83 -7.62
C ASN A 264 -11.51 16.74 -6.85
N SER A 265 -10.20 16.52 -7.05
CA SER A 265 -9.12 16.96 -6.17
C SER A 265 -8.26 18.07 -6.76
N ASP A 266 -8.62 18.54 -7.95
CA ASP A 266 -8.13 19.74 -8.62
C ASP A 266 -8.93 20.99 -8.22
N ASP A 267 -8.63 22.10 -8.87
CA ASP A 267 -9.09 23.44 -8.52
C ASP A 267 -9.42 24.19 -9.81
N ASP A 268 -10.63 24.00 -10.29
CA ASP A 268 -11.10 24.55 -11.57
C ASP A 268 -11.41 26.06 -11.51
N ASN A 269 -11.69 26.59 -10.32
CA ASN A 269 -12.02 28.00 -10.12
C ASN A 269 -10.80 28.88 -9.76
N GLY A 270 -9.67 28.28 -9.40
CA GLY A 270 -8.40 28.92 -9.08
C GLY A 270 -8.32 29.54 -7.67
N ASP A 271 -9.13 29.10 -6.72
CA ASP A 271 -9.16 29.61 -5.34
C ASP A 271 -8.23 28.84 -4.36
N LEU A 272 -7.54 27.80 -4.86
CA LEU A 272 -6.61 26.92 -4.16
C LEU A 272 -7.27 25.99 -3.13
N ILE A 273 -8.58 25.75 -3.26
CA ILE A 273 -9.37 24.76 -2.53
C ILE A 273 -9.74 23.66 -3.53
N PRO A 274 -9.47 22.38 -3.23
CA PRO A 274 -9.94 21.30 -4.09
C PRO A 274 -11.46 21.30 -4.22
N ASP A 275 -12.00 21.10 -5.43
CA ASP A 275 -13.43 21.29 -5.74
C ASP A 275 -14.37 20.44 -4.85
N TRP A 276 -13.98 19.21 -4.48
CA TRP A 276 -14.75 18.41 -3.51
C TRP A 276 -15.01 19.08 -2.14
N GLY A 277 -14.19 20.08 -1.79
CA GLY A 277 -14.08 20.69 -0.48
C GLY A 277 -15.10 21.80 -0.18
N ASP A 278 -15.65 22.46 -1.21
CA ASP A 278 -16.58 23.60 -1.04
C ASP A 278 -18.06 23.19 -1.15
N ARG A 279 -18.35 22.03 -1.77
CA ARG A 279 -19.70 21.51 -2.08
C ARG A 279 -20.49 22.42 -3.02
N GLU A 280 -19.81 23.08 -3.95
CA GLU A 280 -20.39 23.83 -5.05
C GLU A 280 -19.97 23.17 -6.38
N VAL A 281 -20.75 23.38 -7.45
CA VAL A 281 -20.31 23.00 -8.80
C VAL A 281 -20.20 24.29 -9.61
N ASN A 282 -18.98 24.70 -9.95
CA ASN A 282 -18.64 26.10 -10.21
C ASN A 282 -18.04 26.39 -11.60
N GLY A 283 -18.38 25.61 -12.63
CA GLY A 283 -17.90 25.89 -13.98
C GLY A 283 -18.26 24.78 -14.96
N GLU A 284 -17.86 24.94 -16.22
CA GLU A 284 -17.96 23.84 -17.20
C GLU A 284 -16.89 22.77 -16.96
N SER A 285 -15.71 23.15 -16.44
CA SER A 285 -14.62 22.22 -16.09
C SER A 285 -15.07 21.33 -14.92
N ASP A 286 -15.53 21.92 -13.83
CA ASP A 286 -15.98 21.18 -12.64
C ASP A 286 -17.22 20.31 -12.91
N GLU A 287 -18.15 20.79 -13.76
CA GLU A 287 -19.25 19.94 -14.23
C GLU A 287 -18.77 18.71 -15.03
N ALA A 288 -17.65 18.80 -15.75
CA ALA A 288 -17.10 17.70 -16.55
C ALA A 288 -16.45 16.59 -15.70
N ASP A 289 -16.17 16.88 -14.44
CA ASP A 289 -15.53 15.96 -13.47
C ASP A 289 -16.55 15.11 -12.69
N LEU A 290 -17.83 15.49 -12.75
CA LEU A 290 -18.92 14.76 -12.12
C LEU A 290 -19.25 13.46 -12.84
N ALA A 291 -19.35 12.37 -12.07
CA ALA A 291 -19.96 11.14 -12.55
C ALA A 291 -21.47 11.31 -12.64
N LEU A 292 -22.00 11.32 -13.87
CA LEU A 292 -23.43 11.50 -14.09
C LEU A 292 -24.21 10.23 -13.73
N VAL A 293 -25.37 10.43 -13.09
CA VAL A 293 -26.35 9.37 -12.80
C VAL A 293 -27.76 9.89 -13.13
N ASN A 294 -28.45 9.18 -14.01
CA ASN A 294 -29.82 9.49 -14.39
C ASN A 294 -30.82 8.63 -13.61
N ILE A 295 -31.94 9.24 -13.19
CA ILE A 295 -33.13 8.52 -12.75
C ILE A 295 -34.25 8.84 -13.74
N GLN A 296 -34.66 7.83 -14.50
CA GLN A 296 -35.84 7.90 -15.36
C GLN A 296 -37.10 7.64 -14.52
N VAL A 297 -38.08 8.54 -14.61
CA VAL A 297 -39.32 8.52 -13.82
C VAL A 297 -40.53 8.52 -14.75
N ALA A 298 -41.25 7.40 -14.80
CA ALA A 298 -42.48 7.26 -15.57
C ALA A 298 -43.65 8.04 -14.95
N GLU A 299 -44.67 8.34 -15.76
CA GLU A 299 -45.84 9.15 -15.37
C GLU A 299 -46.50 8.68 -14.07
N ASN A 300 -46.59 7.36 -13.86
CA ASN A 300 -47.21 6.78 -12.66
C ASN A 300 -46.45 7.04 -11.35
N TYR A 301 -45.22 7.57 -11.43
CA TYR A 301 -44.39 7.95 -10.29
C TYR A 301 -44.17 9.48 -10.18
N GLN A 302 -44.66 10.29 -11.11
CA GLN A 302 -44.41 11.74 -11.11
C GLN A 302 -45.01 12.45 -9.88
N ASP A 303 -46.11 11.93 -9.33
CA ASP A 303 -46.75 12.43 -8.11
C ASP A 303 -46.03 11.98 -6.81
N ALA A 304 -45.00 11.14 -6.91
CA ALA A 304 -44.26 10.63 -5.76
C ALA A 304 -43.12 11.57 -5.39
N GLN A 305 -42.78 11.60 -4.11
CA GLN A 305 -41.54 12.20 -3.63
C GLN A 305 -40.41 11.20 -3.86
N ILE A 306 -39.29 11.65 -4.41
CA ILE A 306 -38.14 10.80 -4.69
C ILE A 306 -37.06 11.10 -3.67
N TYR A 307 -36.63 10.09 -2.92
CA TYR A 307 -35.56 10.20 -1.94
C TYR A 307 -34.32 9.47 -2.44
N LEU A 308 -33.15 10.01 -2.15
CA LEU A 308 -31.88 9.37 -2.43
C LEU A 308 -31.23 8.95 -1.12
N SER A 309 -30.78 7.71 -1.04
CA SER A 309 -29.98 7.21 0.08
C SER A 309 -28.75 6.48 -0.41
N THR A 310 -27.77 6.34 0.47
CA THR A 310 -26.58 5.54 0.24
C THR A 310 -26.45 4.46 1.30
N ASP A 311 -25.63 3.43 1.07
CA ASP A 311 -25.21 2.54 2.14
C ASP A 311 -24.56 3.33 3.29
N THR A 312 -24.83 2.92 4.54
CA THR A 312 -24.44 3.67 5.74
C THR A 312 -22.92 3.91 5.77
N ASP A 313 -22.55 5.15 6.13
CA ASP A 313 -21.20 5.75 6.21
C ASP A 313 -20.62 6.34 4.90
N ALA A 314 -21.34 6.32 3.76
CA ALA A 314 -20.84 6.91 2.51
C ALA A 314 -20.85 8.45 2.42
N SER A 315 -21.64 9.15 3.25
CA SER A 315 -21.72 10.63 3.27
C SER A 315 -20.42 11.34 3.61
N ASP A 316 -19.51 10.64 4.28
CA ASP A 316 -18.19 11.20 4.59
C ASP A 316 -17.27 11.17 3.36
N TYR A 317 -17.58 10.35 2.35
CA TYR A 317 -16.69 10.03 1.23
C TYR A 317 -17.14 10.58 -0.13
N ILE A 318 -18.39 11.00 -0.30
CA ILE A 318 -18.91 11.53 -1.57
C ILE A 318 -19.72 12.81 -1.39
N ASN A 319 -19.78 13.65 -2.43
CA ASN A 319 -20.83 14.64 -2.62
C ASN A 319 -21.74 14.20 -3.76
N VAL A 320 -23.02 14.55 -3.68
CA VAL A 320 -24.00 14.32 -4.74
C VAL A 320 -24.75 15.62 -4.99
N PHE A 321 -24.92 15.95 -6.26
CA PHE A 321 -25.62 17.14 -6.72
C PHE A 321 -26.75 16.74 -7.66
N GLN A 322 -27.81 17.53 -7.71
CA GLN A 322 -28.88 17.42 -8.70
C GLN A 322 -28.80 18.59 -9.67
N LYS A 323 -28.88 18.32 -10.97
CA LYS A 323 -29.01 19.36 -12.00
C LYS A 323 -30.43 19.92 -12.00
N THR A 324 -30.55 21.23 -11.78
CA THR A 324 -31.82 21.97 -11.76
C THR A 324 -31.82 23.10 -12.77
N GLU A 325 -32.92 23.87 -12.85
CA GLU A 325 -32.97 25.10 -13.65
C GLU A 325 -32.06 26.23 -13.13
N TYR A 326 -31.62 26.13 -11.87
CA TYR A 326 -30.71 27.07 -11.21
C TYR A 326 -29.26 26.56 -11.18
N GLY A 327 -28.96 25.48 -11.91
CA GLY A 327 -27.66 24.78 -11.86
C GLY A 327 -27.66 23.58 -10.94
N TRP A 328 -26.47 23.12 -10.57
CA TRP A 328 -26.27 21.99 -9.66
C TRP A 328 -26.56 22.39 -8.21
N GLN A 329 -27.28 21.54 -7.48
CA GLN A 329 -27.66 21.77 -6.09
C GLN A 329 -27.31 20.55 -5.24
N PRO A 330 -26.70 20.70 -4.05
CA PRO A 330 -26.38 19.58 -3.17
C PRO A 330 -27.61 18.74 -2.82
N VAL A 331 -27.42 17.43 -2.73
CA VAL A 331 -28.47 16.45 -2.44
C VAL A 331 -28.27 15.84 -1.06
N ASP A 332 -29.37 15.70 -0.32
CA ASP A 332 -29.40 14.84 0.86
C ASP A 332 -29.35 13.36 0.43
N ILE A 333 -28.31 12.66 0.88
CA ILE A 333 -28.14 11.22 0.64
C ILE A 333 -28.45 10.37 1.88
N SER A 334 -29.07 10.96 2.92
CA SER A 334 -29.59 10.22 4.06
C SER A 334 -31.01 9.68 3.83
N GLY A 335 -31.69 10.13 2.77
CA GLY A 335 -33.04 9.74 2.41
C GLY A 335 -34.13 10.49 3.19
N THR A 336 -33.82 11.69 3.70
CA THR A 336 -34.74 12.51 4.50
C THR A 336 -35.34 13.66 3.72
N GLU A 337 -34.60 14.25 2.78
CA GLU A 337 -35.09 15.30 1.88
C GLU A 337 -35.34 14.74 0.47
N ALA A 338 -36.44 15.19 -0.14
CA ALA A 338 -36.82 14.73 -1.47
C ALA A 338 -36.07 15.53 -2.55
N LEU A 339 -35.65 14.82 -3.60
CA LEU A 339 -35.17 15.40 -4.85
C LEU A 339 -36.25 16.25 -5.52
N ILE A 340 -35.83 17.18 -6.37
CA ILE A 340 -36.74 17.92 -7.23
C ILE A 340 -37.22 16.96 -8.34
N SER A 341 -38.45 16.47 -8.23
CA SER A 341 -39.02 15.49 -9.16
C SER A 341 -39.14 16.04 -10.59
N ARG A 342 -38.69 15.25 -11.57
CA ARG A 342 -38.75 15.50 -13.02
C ARG A 342 -38.87 14.16 -13.75
N GLU A 343 -39.30 14.16 -15.01
CA GLU A 343 -39.34 12.95 -15.84
C GLU A 343 -37.95 12.28 -15.95
N LYS A 344 -36.90 13.10 -16.02
CA LYS A 344 -35.49 12.70 -15.91
C LYS A 344 -34.82 13.53 -14.84
N VAL A 345 -34.42 12.89 -13.74
CA VAL A 345 -33.55 13.50 -12.73
C VAL A 345 -32.10 13.20 -13.12
N VAL A 346 -31.26 14.22 -13.12
CA VAL A 346 -29.82 14.11 -13.41
C VAL A 346 -29.07 14.44 -12.13
N LEU A 347 -28.22 13.51 -11.70
CA LEU A 347 -27.34 13.64 -10.56
C LEU A 347 -25.88 13.69 -11.04
N GLY A 348 -25.04 14.39 -10.29
CA GLY A 348 -23.59 14.41 -10.44
C GLY A 348 -22.97 13.92 -9.14
N VAL A 349 -22.01 13.01 -9.23
CA VAL A 349 -21.38 12.37 -8.08
C VAL A 349 -19.87 12.55 -8.17
N GLU A 350 -19.29 12.99 -7.06
CA GLU A 350 -17.84 13.09 -6.88
C GLU A 350 -17.42 12.43 -5.56
N ALA A 351 -16.21 11.90 -5.53
CA ALA A 351 -15.58 11.41 -4.32
C ALA A 351 -14.79 12.53 -3.65
N LYS A 352 -14.61 12.41 -2.33
CA LYS A 352 -13.87 13.33 -1.46
C LYS A 352 -12.50 12.79 -1.03
N GLN A 353 -12.20 11.56 -1.44
CA GLN A 353 -10.91 10.90 -1.25
C GLN A 353 -10.79 9.71 -2.20
N PHE A 354 -9.62 9.10 -2.28
CA PHE A 354 -9.44 7.79 -2.91
C PHE A 354 -9.86 6.63 -1.99
N ALA A 355 -9.91 5.41 -2.55
CA ALA A 355 -9.95 4.20 -1.77
C ALA A 355 -8.71 4.11 -0.85
N ASP A 356 -8.91 3.74 0.41
CA ASP A 356 -7.83 3.60 1.40
C ASP A 356 -8.17 2.46 2.37
N ARG A 357 -7.55 2.45 3.55
CA ARG A 357 -7.82 1.46 4.61
C ARG A 357 -9.18 1.62 5.28
N ASN A 358 -9.79 2.80 5.22
CA ASN A 358 -11.05 3.13 5.89
C ASN A 358 -12.24 3.00 4.95
N TRP A 359 -12.04 3.23 3.66
CA TRP A 359 -13.07 3.15 2.65
C TRP A 359 -12.62 2.37 1.42
N LYS A 360 -13.44 1.41 1.01
CA LYS A 360 -13.17 0.54 -0.15
C LYS A 360 -13.27 1.25 -1.49
N GLY A 361 -13.72 2.50 -1.51
CA GLY A 361 -13.88 3.30 -2.72
C GLY A 361 -15.11 2.93 -3.55
N VAL A 362 -16.15 2.36 -2.94
CA VAL A 362 -17.39 1.99 -3.65
C VAL A 362 -18.58 2.41 -2.79
N VAL A 363 -19.61 2.96 -3.42
CA VAL A 363 -20.88 3.36 -2.80
C VAL A 363 -22.04 2.72 -3.54
N LYS A 364 -23.14 2.47 -2.82
CA LYS A 364 -24.41 2.07 -3.42
C LYS A 364 -25.44 3.17 -3.23
N LEU A 365 -25.72 3.93 -4.29
CA LEU A 365 -26.81 4.89 -4.30
C LEU A 365 -28.14 4.17 -4.58
N THR A 366 -29.16 4.49 -3.79
CA THR A 366 -30.51 3.92 -3.88
C THR A 366 -31.53 5.04 -3.96
N ALA A 367 -32.29 5.09 -5.04
CA ALA A 367 -33.43 5.98 -5.20
C ALA A 367 -34.71 5.28 -4.76
N ILE A 368 -35.60 5.99 -4.08
CA ILE A 368 -36.89 5.49 -3.60
C ILE A 368 -37.98 6.49 -3.97
N ALA A 369 -39.01 6.06 -4.70
CA ALA A 369 -40.22 6.85 -4.91
C ALA A 369 -41.24 6.51 -3.82
N GLU A 370 -41.70 7.51 -3.08
CA GLU A 370 -42.66 7.37 -1.98
C GLU A 370 -43.88 8.27 -2.17
N LYS A 371 -45.07 7.76 -1.83
CA LYS A 371 -46.31 8.55 -1.76
C LYS A 371 -47.09 8.15 -0.52
N ASN A 372 -47.47 9.12 0.31
CA ASN A 372 -48.25 8.91 1.53
C ASN A 372 -47.63 7.88 2.50
N GLY A 373 -46.30 7.89 2.70
CA GLY A 373 -45.63 6.94 3.61
C GLY A 373 -45.44 5.54 3.03
N ARG A 374 -45.76 5.34 1.74
CA ARG A 374 -45.63 4.04 1.05
C ARG A 374 -44.64 4.15 -0.11
N GLN A 375 -43.61 3.31 -0.06
CA GLN A 375 -42.70 3.10 -1.19
C GLN A 375 -43.45 2.51 -2.39
N LEU A 376 -43.38 3.21 -3.52
CA LEU A 376 -43.98 2.84 -4.80
C LEU A 376 -42.96 2.19 -5.75
N ALA A 377 -41.71 2.63 -5.69
CA ALA A 377 -40.62 2.12 -6.50
C ALA A 377 -39.26 2.31 -5.82
N SER A 378 -38.28 1.51 -6.23
CA SER A 378 -36.87 1.76 -5.89
C SER A 378 -35.95 1.15 -6.93
N ASP A 379 -34.80 1.79 -7.12
CA ASP A 379 -33.71 1.27 -7.93
C ASP A 379 -32.37 1.71 -7.33
N SER A 380 -31.27 1.09 -7.75
CA SER A 380 -29.94 1.41 -7.22
C SER A 380 -28.82 1.22 -8.24
N ILE A 381 -27.72 1.92 -8.01
CA ILE A 381 -26.47 1.83 -8.78
C ILE A 381 -25.28 1.70 -7.82
N GLN A 382 -24.25 0.96 -8.24
CA GLN A 382 -22.94 0.99 -7.61
C GLN A 382 -21.97 1.85 -8.42
N ILE A 383 -21.22 2.70 -7.72
CA ILE A 383 -20.24 3.62 -8.30
C ILE A 383 -18.97 3.49 -7.47
N GLY A 384 -17.80 3.44 -8.12
CA GLY A 384 -16.52 3.38 -7.43
C GLY A 384 -15.57 4.47 -7.84
N VAL A 385 -14.76 4.93 -6.88
CA VAL A 385 -13.75 5.96 -7.12
C VAL A 385 -12.65 5.42 -8.02
N VAL A 386 -12.18 6.26 -8.94
CA VAL A 386 -11.03 5.95 -9.77
C VAL A 386 -9.78 5.68 -8.92
N PRO A 387 -8.94 4.70 -9.30
CA PRO A 387 -7.67 4.46 -8.62
C PRO A 387 -6.63 5.51 -9.00
N TRP A 388 -5.77 5.87 -8.06
CA TRP A 388 -4.58 6.67 -8.34
C TRP A 388 -3.46 5.79 -8.91
N LEU A 389 -2.84 6.22 -10.00
CA LEU A 389 -1.82 5.47 -10.74
C LEU A 389 -0.50 6.23 -10.80
N MET A 390 0.60 5.58 -10.43
CA MET A 390 1.95 6.10 -10.63
C MET A 390 2.38 5.96 -12.09
N SER A 391 3.18 6.92 -12.57
CA SER A 391 3.74 6.89 -13.91
C SER A 391 5.18 6.35 -13.91
N PRO A 392 5.51 5.31 -14.69
CA PRO A 392 6.86 4.77 -14.70
C PRO A 392 7.85 5.73 -15.38
N ASN A 393 9.14 5.54 -15.11
CA ASN A 393 10.22 6.30 -15.74
C ASN A 393 10.27 6.20 -17.28
N THR A 394 9.59 5.21 -17.86
CA THR A 394 9.46 5.03 -19.31
C THR A 394 8.32 5.82 -19.93
N ALA A 395 7.41 6.39 -19.13
CA ALA A 395 6.32 7.19 -19.64
C ALA A 395 6.81 8.58 -20.11
N PRO A 396 6.20 9.16 -21.17
CA PRO A 396 6.59 10.48 -21.66
C PRO A 396 6.44 11.56 -20.60
N VAL A 397 7.33 12.56 -20.62
CA VAL A 397 7.38 13.66 -19.66
C VAL A 397 6.68 14.88 -20.25
N LYS A 398 5.71 15.45 -19.51
CA LYS A 398 5.14 16.79 -19.77
C LYS A 398 6.05 17.87 -19.19
N GLU A 399 6.45 17.71 -17.93
CA GLU A 399 7.22 18.69 -17.18
C GLU A 399 8.31 18.03 -16.33
N LEU A 400 9.48 18.65 -16.23
CA LEU A 400 10.51 18.30 -15.25
C LEU A 400 10.66 19.45 -14.26
N HIS A 401 10.55 19.13 -12.97
CA HIS A 401 10.58 20.06 -11.85
C HIS A 401 11.98 20.06 -11.22
N VAL A 402 12.55 21.24 -10.98
CA VAL A 402 13.86 21.41 -10.32
C VAL A 402 13.90 22.71 -9.54
N SER A 403 14.57 22.74 -8.39
CA SER A 403 14.75 23.97 -7.61
C SER A 403 16.03 24.72 -8.00
N GLU A 404 15.95 26.03 -8.14
CA GLU A 404 17.14 26.89 -8.24
C GLU A 404 17.72 27.17 -6.85
N ARG A 405 19.04 26.99 -6.71
CA ARG A 405 19.80 27.16 -5.46
C ARG A 405 20.97 28.14 -5.62
N GLY A 406 20.82 29.09 -6.54
CA GLY A 406 21.83 30.10 -6.87
C GLY A 406 23.11 29.47 -7.42
N PHE A 407 24.27 30.03 -7.03
CA PHE A 407 25.59 29.58 -7.51
C PHE A 407 25.87 28.09 -7.28
N GLY A 408 25.17 27.43 -6.34
CA GLY A 408 25.35 26.01 -6.08
C GLY A 408 24.96 25.10 -7.24
N ASN A 409 23.91 25.44 -8.01
CA ASN A 409 23.39 24.56 -9.07
C ASN A 409 22.95 25.30 -10.34
N GLN A 410 23.26 26.58 -10.51
CA GLN A 410 22.83 27.37 -11.67
C GLN A 410 23.19 26.74 -13.03
N GLU A 411 24.39 26.17 -13.18
CA GLU A 411 24.83 25.53 -14.42
C GLU A 411 24.07 24.22 -14.69
N PHE A 412 23.80 23.47 -13.62
CA PHE A 412 22.98 22.25 -13.66
C PHE A 412 21.56 22.57 -14.13
N VAL A 413 20.91 23.58 -13.54
CA VAL A 413 19.56 24.03 -13.92
C VAL A 413 19.53 24.56 -15.36
N ALA A 414 20.51 25.35 -15.77
CA ALA A 414 20.60 25.85 -17.14
C ALA A 414 20.73 24.71 -18.17
N LYS A 415 21.51 23.68 -17.84
CA LYS A 415 21.67 22.49 -18.69
C LYS A 415 20.40 21.64 -18.74
N ILE A 416 19.71 21.46 -17.60
CA ILE A 416 18.38 20.82 -17.56
C ILE A 416 17.44 21.54 -18.52
N LYS A 417 17.31 22.86 -18.39
CA LYS A 417 16.43 23.67 -19.24
C LYS A 417 16.75 23.45 -20.72
N GLN A 418 18.03 23.52 -21.09
CA GLN A 418 18.48 23.31 -22.46
C GLN A 418 18.12 21.93 -23.03
N ILE A 419 18.25 20.87 -22.22
CA ILE A 419 17.98 19.49 -22.68
C ILE A 419 16.47 19.25 -22.72
N VAL A 420 15.77 19.53 -21.62
CA VAL A 420 14.34 19.23 -21.44
C VAL A 420 13.49 19.97 -22.47
N GLU A 421 13.70 21.28 -22.67
CA GLU A 421 12.89 22.08 -23.60
C GLU A 421 13.03 21.64 -25.07
N ARG A 422 14.17 21.03 -25.43
CA ARG A 422 14.36 20.48 -26.79
C ARG A 422 13.52 19.23 -27.06
N THR A 423 13.08 18.55 -26.01
CA THR A 423 12.23 17.36 -26.13
C THR A 423 10.74 17.70 -26.26
N GLY A 424 10.37 18.98 -26.17
CA GLY A 424 8.98 19.44 -26.08
C GLY A 424 8.39 19.46 -24.67
N ALA A 425 9.08 18.89 -23.68
CA ALA A 425 8.71 19.00 -22.27
C ALA A 425 9.09 20.37 -21.69
N LYS A 426 8.41 20.80 -20.63
CA LYS A 426 8.70 22.05 -19.92
C LYS A 426 9.69 21.82 -18.76
N ALA A 427 10.69 22.69 -18.63
CA ALA A 427 11.52 22.75 -17.42
C ALA A 427 10.91 23.72 -16.40
N GLN A 428 10.28 23.18 -15.37
CA GLN A 428 9.66 23.94 -14.27
C GLN A 428 10.70 24.24 -13.19
N ILE A 429 11.17 25.49 -13.15
CA ILE A 429 12.19 25.94 -12.21
C ILE A 429 11.51 26.61 -11.02
N ASN A 430 11.69 26.04 -9.82
CA ASN A 430 11.20 26.61 -8.57
C ASN A 430 12.31 27.40 -7.86
N SER A 431 12.19 28.72 -7.80
CA SER A 431 13.19 29.59 -7.15
C SER A 431 13.20 29.41 -5.63
N GLY A 432 14.32 28.94 -5.08
CA GLY A 432 14.49 28.79 -3.63
C GLY A 432 13.67 27.65 -3.00
N GLY A 433 13.14 26.73 -3.81
CA GLY A 433 12.43 25.54 -3.35
C GLY A 433 13.31 24.49 -2.65
N THR A 434 12.72 23.34 -2.34
CA THR A 434 13.41 22.21 -1.68
C THR A 434 14.67 21.76 -2.43
N THR A 435 15.67 21.25 -1.72
CA THR A 435 16.85 20.62 -2.35
C THR A 435 16.47 19.35 -3.11
N TRP A 436 15.57 18.59 -2.53
CA TRP A 436 15.26 17.22 -2.91
C TRP A 436 13.85 17.18 -3.46
N MET A 437 13.72 17.54 -4.74
CA MET A 437 12.42 17.69 -5.41
C MET A 437 11.69 16.35 -5.54
N GLN A 438 12.44 15.25 -5.61
CA GLN A 438 11.91 13.88 -5.63
C GLN A 438 11.24 13.52 -4.29
N ASP A 439 11.88 13.91 -3.19
CA ASP A 439 11.50 13.48 -1.85
C ASP A 439 10.19 14.02 -1.33
N THR A 440 9.64 15.06 -1.95
CA THR A 440 8.49 15.77 -1.39
C THR A 440 7.14 15.34 -1.92
N LYS A 441 7.11 14.65 -3.05
CA LYS A 441 5.85 14.31 -3.72
C LYS A 441 6.05 13.24 -4.79
N GLU A 442 4.95 12.59 -5.15
CA GLU A 442 4.88 11.65 -6.26
C GLU A 442 3.73 12.11 -7.16
N ILE A 443 4.01 12.29 -8.46
CA ILE A 443 3.01 12.79 -9.41
C ILE A 443 2.48 11.60 -10.21
N GLY A 444 1.27 11.18 -9.85
CA GLY A 444 0.52 10.16 -10.56
C GLY A 444 -0.51 10.77 -11.52
N TYR A 445 -1.48 9.94 -11.88
CA TYR A 445 -2.64 10.34 -12.65
C TYR A 445 -3.85 9.45 -12.31
N VAL A 446 -5.02 9.93 -12.69
CA VAL A 446 -6.28 9.19 -12.67
C VAL A 446 -6.84 9.14 -14.07
N GLN A 447 -7.73 8.17 -14.33
CA GLN A 447 -8.44 8.06 -15.60
C GLN A 447 -9.92 7.87 -15.35
N PHE A 448 -10.74 8.66 -16.03
CA PHE A 448 -12.19 8.57 -15.95
C PHE A 448 -12.79 8.85 -17.33
N PRO A 449 -13.97 8.28 -17.63
CA PRO A 449 -14.72 8.65 -18.80
C PRO A 449 -15.34 10.04 -18.59
N SER A 450 -15.20 10.92 -19.58
CA SER A 450 -15.88 12.21 -19.61
C SER A 450 -16.11 12.64 -21.05
N GLN A 451 -17.32 13.12 -21.34
CA GLN A 451 -17.70 13.68 -22.65
C GLN A 451 -17.37 12.78 -23.87
N GLY A 452 -17.61 11.47 -23.76
CA GLY A 452 -17.34 10.51 -24.84
C GLY A 452 -15.87 10.10 -25.01
N GLU A 453 -14.97 10.58 -24.16
CA GLU A 453 -13.54 10.29 -24.20
C GLU A 453 -13.00 9.80 -22.85
N THR A 454 -11.78 9.25 -22.85
CA THR A 454 -11.04 8.96 -21.62
C THR A 454 -10.19 10.17 -21.27
N HIS A 455 -10.47 10.79 -20.13
CA HIS A 455 -9.67 11.88 -19.59
C HIS A 455 -8.55 11.34 -18.70
N ASN A 456 -7.36 11.93 -18.80
CA ASN A 456 -6.23 11.69 -17.90
C ASN A 456 -5.86 12.98 -17.15
N MET A 457 -6.18 13.02 -15.86
CA MET A 457 -5.78 14.13 -14.99
C MET A 457 -4.55 13.73 -14.16
N ASN A 458 -3.55 14.63 -14.07
CA ASN A 458 -2.41 14.41 -13.17
C ASN A 458 -2.81 14.72 -11.73
N VAL A 459 -2.39 13.88 -10.77
CA VAL A 459 -2.74 14.08 -9.34
C VAL A 459 -1.51 13.85 -8.48
N VAL A 460 -1.14 14.84 -7.67
CA VAL A 460 0.05 14.78 -6.83
C VAL A 460 -0.25 14.28 -5.41
N LEU A 461 0.47 13.25 -5.00
CA LEU A 461 0.51 12.78 -3.62
C LEU A 461 1.64 13.49 -2.86
N LYS A 462 1.31 14.17 -1.77
CA LYS A 462 2.32 14.81 -0.91
C LYS A 462 3.03 13.79 0.01
N ALA A 463 4.35 13.90 0.14
CA ALA A 463 5.14 13.03 1.01
C ALA A 463 5.00 13.32 2.51
N ASN A 464 5.12 12.25 3.31
CA ASN A 464 5.03 12.26 4.78
C ASN A 464 6.36 12.59 5.47
N ARG A 465 7.15 13.52 4.91
CA ARG A 465 8.48 13.82 5.45
C ARG A 465 8.42 14.84 6.60
N PRO A 466 9.23 14.67 7.66
CA PRO A 466 9.36 15.69 8.70
C PRO A 466 10.22 16.87 8.21
N GLY A 467 9.82 18.10 8.56
CA GLY A 467 10.76 19.23 8.64
C GLY A 467 11.00 20.08 7.38
N GLU A 468 10.14 20.06 6.37
CA GLU A 468 10.01 21.19 5.44
C GLU A 468 8.53 21.56 5.30
N ASN A 469 8.23 22.85 5.37
CA ASN A 469 6.92 23.38 4.98
C ASN A 469 6.82 23.29 3.45
N ASP A 470 6.81 22.07 2.90
CA ASP A 470 6.76 21.90 1.46
C ASP A 470 5.34 22.16 0.95
N GLN A 471 5.16 23.40 0.53
CA GLN A 471 3.96 23.85 -0.17
C GLN A 471 4.06 23.57 -1.67
N TYR A 472 5.18 23.04 -2.18
CA TYR A 472 5.34 22.88 -3.62
C TYR A 472 4.37 21.86 -4.22
N ALA A 473 4.17 20.72 -3.54
CA ALA A 473 3.13 19.77 -3.95
C ALA A 473 1.75 20.44 -4.05
N ARG A 474 1.35 21.20 -3.03
CA ARG A 474 0.08 21.95 -3.05
C ARG A 474 0.06 23.04 -4.11
N SER A 475 1.19 23.66 -4.43
CA SER A 475 1.27 24.70 -5.48
C SER A 475 1.08 24.16 -6.90
N LEU A 476 1.03 22.84 -7.08
CA LEU A 476 0.67 22.23 -8.35
C LEU A 476 -0.85 22.15 -8.57
N LEU A 477 -1.65 22.36 -7.51
CA LEU A 477 -3.11 22.41 -7.57
C LEU A 477 -3.57 23.53 -8.52
N LYS A 478 -4.43 23.17 -9.47
CA LYS A 478 -5.06 24.01 -10.52
C LYS A 478 -6.00 23.11 -11.34
N GLU A 479 -6.79 23.71 -12.23
CA GLU A 479 -7.56 23.03 -13.28
C GLU A 479 -6.76 21.89 -13.94
N ASP A 480 -7.36 20.69 -13.99
CA ASP A 480 -6.79 19.45 -14.55
C ASP A 480 -5.47 19.01 -13.85
N PHE A 481 -5.30 19.38 -12.57
CA PHE A 481 -4.18 18.92 -11.75
C PHE A 481 -4.55 18.82 -10.25
N GLY A 482 -4.87 17.61 -9.80
CA GLY A 482 -5.31 17.36 -8.44
C GLY A 482 -4.19 17.27 -7.40
N TRP A 483 -4.54 17.47 -6.12
CA TRP A 483 -3.62 17.33 -4.97
C TRP A 483 -4.29 16.61 -3.80
N PHE A 484 -3.53 15.74 -3.13
CA PHE A 484 -4.01 15.06 -1.92
C PHE A 484 -2.90 14.63 -0.95
N GLU A 485 -3.33 14.25 0.25
CA GLU A 485 -2.48 13.74 1.34
C GLU A 485 -3.01 12.40 1.83
N ILE A 486 -2.10 11.49 2.20
CA ILE A 486 -2.43 10.23 2.87
C ILE A 486 -1.56 10.09 4.11
N GLY A 487 -2.20 9.89 5.26
CA GLY A 487 -1.53 9.76 6.55
C GLY A 487 -0.82 11.01 7.02
N LYS A 488 0.03 10.85 8.04
CA LYS A 488 0.77 11.96 8.65
C LYS A 488 2.26 11.65 8.76
N PRO A 489 3.13 12.69 8.75
CA PRO A 489 4.54 12.51 9.08
C PRO A 489 4.71 11.85 10.45
N ARG A 490 5.65 10.92 10.54
CA ARG A 490 5.98 10.20 11.78
C ARG A 490 7.43 10.43 12.19
N GLN A 491 7.71 10.28 13.48
CA GLN A 491 9.07 10.34 14.00
C GLN A 491 9.71 8.96 13.88
N LEU A 492 10.79 8.90 13.11
CA LEU A 492 11.65 7.72 12.97
C LEU A 492 13.00 8.00 13.63
N ASP A 493 13.74 6.93 13.95
CA ASP A 493 15.08 7.08 14.47
C ASP A 493 16.02 7.74 13.43
N PRO A 494 17.15 8.32 13.86
CA PRO A 494 18.02 9.09 12.97
C PRO A 494 18.53 8.34 11.74
N LEU A 495 18.62 7.00 11.76
CA LEU A 495 19.09 6.20 10.63
C LEU A 495 18.00 5.93 9.59
N ASN A 496 16.73 6.07 9.97
CA ASN A 496 15.58 5.78 9.12
C ASN A 496 14.69 7.02 8.88
N ARG A 497 15.11 8.21 9.32
CA ARG A 497 14.35 9.47 9.26
C ARG A 497 13.87 9.90 7.87
N TRP A 498 14.41 9.31 6.81
CA TRP A 498 14.04 9.60 5.42
C TRP A 498 13.25 8.48 4.73
N ALA A 499 12.87 7.41 5.45
CA ALA A 499 12.17 6.26 4.85
C ALA A 499 10.81 6.63 4.22
N ASP A 500 10.20 7.74 4.65
CA ASP A 500 8.91 8.25 4.16
C ASP A 500 9.04 9.33 3.08
N ALA A 501 10.26 9.61 2.60
CA ALA A 501 10.50 10.46 1.44
C ALA A 501 10.37 9.66 0.13
N TYR A 502 9.94 10.33 -0.95
CA TYR A 502 9.43 9.63 -2.12
C TYR A 502 10.47 9.26 -3.19
N GLY A 503 11.77 9.56 -3.02
CA GLY A 503 12.82 8.74 -3.66
C GLY A 503 12.75 7.26 -3.26
N ASN A 504 12.04 6.96 -2.17
CA ASN A 504 11.75 5.61 -1.71
C ASN A 504 10.46 4.98 -2.28
N LEU A 505 9.75 5.64 -3.20
CA LEU A 505 8.50 5.15 -3.79
C LEU A 505 8.58 5.21 -5.32
N GLU A 506 8.59 4.05 -5.98
CA GLU A 506 8.80 3.98 -7.42
C GLU A 506 7.84 2.96 -8.06
N VAL A 507 7.75 2.98 -9.39
CA VAL A 507 6.93 2.02 -10.14
C VAL A 507 7.67 1.47 -11.36
N THR A 508 7.55 0.17 -11.60
CA THR A 508 8.09 -0.43 -12.82
C THR A 508 7.32 0.06 -14.05
N PRO A 509 7.92 0.05 -15.25
CA PRO A 509 7.15 0.03 -16.50
C PRO A 509 6.17 -1.15 -16.53
N PRO A 510 5.27 -1.21 -17.52
CA PRO A 510 4.44 -2.40 -17.74
C PRO A 510 5.29 -3.68 -17.80
N LEU A 511 4.87 -4.69 -17.03
CA LEU A 511 5.50 -6.01 -16.94
C LEU A 511 4.44 -7.09 -17.18
N PRO A 512 4.82 -8.32 -17.54
CA PRO A 512 3.85 -9.42 -17.68
C PRO A 512 3.00 -9.59 -16.41
N GLY A 513 1.67 -9.48 -16.54
CA GLY A 513 0.70 -9.56 -15.44
C GLY A 513 0.49 -8.26 -14.65
N TYR A 514 1.21 -7.20 -15.03
CA TYR A 514 1.18 -5.85 -14.44
C TYR A 514 1.25 -4.79 -15.56
N ASP A 515 0.18 -4.66 -16.34
CA ASP A 515 0.10 -3.80 -17.54
C ASP A 515 0.23 -2.29 -17.28
N LEU A 516 0.13 -1.90 -16.01
CA LEU A 516 0.32 -0.54 -15.53
C LEU A 516 1.55 -0.42 -14.62
N GLY A 517 2.37 -1.47 -14.57
CA GLY A 517 3.52 -1.55 -13.69
C GLY A 517 3.17 -2.02 -12.29
N ARG A 518 4.21 -2.25 -11.49
CA ARG A 518 4.12 -2.69 -10.10
C ARG A 518 4.93 -1.74 -9.22
N ILE A 519 4.30 -1.24 -8.17
CA ILE A 519 4.95 -0.31 -7.24
C ILE A 519 5.99 -1.05 -6.40
N TYR A 520 7.10 -0.38 -6.11
CA TYR A 520 8.14 -0.87 -5.23
C TYR A 520 8.68 0.24 -4.32
N TYR A 521 9.17 -0.16 -3.15
CA TYR A 521 9.64 0.77 -2.12
C TYR A 521 10.72 0.14 -1.25
N GLY A 522 11.50 0.95 -0.55
CA GLY A 522 12.58 0.49 0.32
C GLY A 522 12.13 0.20 1.74
N LYS A 523 12.68 -0.88 2.30
CA LYS A 523 12.50 -1.31 3.69
C LYS A 523 13.85 -1.54 4.35
N ALA A 524 14.09 -0.83 5.45
CA ALA A 524 15.27 -0.97 6.30
C ALA A 524 14.95 -1.85 7.53
N GLY A 525 15.09 -3.18 7.39
CA GLY A 525 14.69 -4.12 8.43
C GLY A 525 13.17 -4.12 8.60
N GLU A 526 12.67 -3.68 9.76
CA GLU A 526 11.22 -3.51 9.99
C GLU A 526 10.70 -2.12 9.64
N VAL A 527 11.57 -1.17 9.31
CA VAL A 527 11.17 0.20 8.96
C VAL A 527 11.06 0.33 7.45
N GLY A 528 9.85 0.22 6.91
CA GLY A 528 9.53 0.56 5.52
C GLY A 528 8.92 1.95 5.38
N MET A 529 8.40 2.25 4.19
CA MET A 529 7.50 3.37 3.92
C MET A 529 6.35 3.44 4.94
N ASN A 530 5.79 4.63 5.15
CA ASN A 530 4.66 4.87 6.04
C ASN A 530 3.53 3.84 5.77
N PRO A 531 3.07 3.09 6.79
CA PRO A 531 2.04 2.07 6.62
C PRO A 531 0.74 2.59 5.98
N GLU A 532 0.36 3.85 6.24
CA GLU A 532 -0.83 4.45 5.62
C GLU A 532 -0.68 4.61 4.12
N ILE A 533 0.52 4.95 3.65
CA ILE A 533 0.86 5.01 2.22
C ILE A 533 0.81 3.61 1.61
N ILE A 534 1.35 2.61 2.30
CA ILE A 534 1.33 1.22 1.83
C ILE A 534 -0.11 0.67 1.76
N ASP A 535 -0.94 0.96 2.76
CA ASP A 535 -2.34 0.55 2.76
C ASP A 535 -3.14 1.26 1.66
N PHE A 536 -2.89 2.55 1.44
CA PHE A 536 -3.44 3.30 0.31
C PHE A 536 -3.05 2.70 -1.05
N ILE A 537 -1.77 2.42 -1.28
CA ILE A 537 -1.29 1.79 -2.52
C ILE A 537 -1.97 0.42 -2.75
N LYS A 538 -2.09 -0.39 -1.70
CA LYS A 538 -2.80 -1.68 -1.77
C LYS A 538 -4.28 -1.49 -2.10
N ALA A 539 -4.93 -0.45 -1.56
CA ALA A 539 -6.34 -0.15 -1.82
C ALA A 539 -6.61 0.21 -3.29
N GLN A 540 -5.60 0.71 -4.04
CA GLN A 540 -5.72 0.98 -5.47
C GLN A 540 -5.76 -0.31 -6.32
N LYS A 541 -5.24 -1.43 -5.80
CA LYS A 541 -5.24 -2.81 -6.39
C LYS A 541 -4.53 -3.01 -7.74
N ILE A 542 -4.36 -1.97 -8.55
CA ILE A 542 -3.94 -2.09 -9.95
C ILE A 542 -2.42 -2.22 -10.11
N GLN A 543 -1.65 -1.46 -9.36
CA GLN A 543 -0.18 -1.50 -9.37
C GLN A 543 0.39 -2.25 -8.16
N GLY A 544 -0.45 -3.03 -7.47
CA GLY A 544 -0.12 -3.80 -6.27
C GLY A 544 -0.19 -5.33 -6.47
N PRO A 545 0.26 -6.13 -5.50
CA PRO A 545 0.84 -5.71 -4.21
C PRO A 545 2.25 -5.11 -4.39
N PRO A 546 2.60 -4.06 -3.63
CA PRO A 546 3.89 -3.41 -3.76
C PRO A 546 5.03 -4.32 -3.32
N VAL A 547 6.20 -4.18 -3.94
CA VAL A 547 7.41 -4.95 -3.64
C VAL A 547 8.33 -4.17 -2.71
N ASP A 548 8.66 -4.75 -1.56
CA ASP A 548 9.66 -4.17 -0.66
C ASP A 548 11.09 -4.52 -1.11
N ILE A 549 12.04 -3.60 -0.91
CA ILE A 549 13.44 -3.78 -1.31
C ILE A 549 14.33 -3.48 -0.10
N ASP A 550 15.33 -4.34 0.16
CA ASP A 550 16.24 -4.10 1.28
C ASP A 550 17.15 -2.88 1.02
N THR A 551 16.80 -1.76 1.65
CA THR A 551 17.58 -0.51 1.63
C THR A 551 18.30 -0.26 2.97
N SER A 552 18.32 -1.25 3.88
CA SER A 552 18.91 -1.17 5.24
C SER A 552 20.41 -0.93 5.30
N TRP A 553 21.10 -0.93 4.16
CA TRP A 553 22.53 -0.71 4.06
C TRP A 553 22.91 0.64 3.45
N LEU A 554 21.95 1.37 2.87
CA LEU A 554 22.14 2.69 2.27
C LEU A 554 22.09 3.80 3.31
N MET A 555 22.74 4.94 3.07
CA MET A 555 22.69 6.07 4.01
C MET A 555 21.29 6.72 4.06
N ILE A 556 20.65 6.87 2.90
CA ILE A 556 19.37 7.60 2.77
C ILE A 556 18.17 6.65 2.86
N ARG A 557 18.35 5.36 2.53
CA ARG A 557 17.36 4.26 2.60
C ARG A 557 16.40 4.22 1.41
N HIS A 558 16.75 4.82 0.28
CA HIS A 558 15.85 4.95 -0.87
C HIS A 558 16.11 3.91 -1.95
N VAL A 559 15.10 3.59 -2.76
CA VAL A 559 15.22 2.59 -3.83
C VAL A 559 15.81 3.17 -5.12
N ASP A 560 15.60 4.46 -5.37
CA ASP A 560 16.18 5.17 -6.52
C ASP A 560 17.71 5.28 -6.45
N GLU A 561 18.31 5.14 -5.27
CA GLU A 561 19.75 4.98 -5.07
C GLU A 561 20.30 3.69 -5.72
N ILE A 562 19.46 2.69 -5.99
CA ILE A 562 19.93 1.36 -6.39
C ILE A 562 19.24 0.78 -7.62
N ILE A 563 18.03 1.22 -7.97
CA ILE A 563 17.25 0.70 -9.10
C ILE A 563 16.69 1.86 -9.92
N SER A 564 16.75 1.76 -11.25
CA SER A 564 16.01 2.61 -12.17
C SER A 564 15.57 1.82 -13.39
N PHE A 565 14.48 2.22 -14.06
CA PHE A 565 14.02 1.60 -15.29
C PHE A 565 14.12 2.57 -16.46
N ILE A 566 14.68 2.09 -17.57
CA ILE A 566 14.82 2.86 -18.81
C ILE A 566 14.17 2.11 -19.98
N PRO A 567 13.70 2.82 -21.02
CA PRO A 567 13.13 2.18 -22.21
C PRO A 567 14.19 1.39 -22.99
N SER A 568 13.72 0.53 -23.89
CA SER A 568 14.55 -0.27 -24.81
C SER A 568 14.05 -0.15 -26.23
N LYS A 569 14.97 -0.24 -27.21
CA LYS A 569 14.60 -0.33 -28.63
C LYS A 569 13.79 -1.58 -28.97
N PHE A 570 13.84 -2.62 -28.15
CA PHE A 570 13.20 -3.91 -28.41
C PHE A 570 11.92 -4.13 -27.59
N GLY A 571 11.33 -3.06 -27.06
CA GLY A 571 10.02 -3.05 -26.40
C GLY A 571 10.04 -3.46 -24.92
N LYS A 572 10.89 -4.42 -24.50
CA LYS A 572 11.03 -4.79 -23.09
C LYS A 572 11.86 -3.77 -22.31
N PRO A 573 11.41 -3.24 -21.16
CA PRO A 573 12.18 -2.28 -20.39
C PRO A 573 13.49 -2.89 -19.86
N LEU A 574 14.49 -2.04 -19.66
CA LEU A 574 15.77 -2.39 -19.04
C LEU A 574 15.77 -1.87 -17.60
N MET A 575 16.15 -2.73 -16.66
CA MET A 575 16.38 -2.38 -15.26
C MET A 575 17.86 -2.08 -15.06
N LEU A 576 18.18 -0.84 -14.72
CA LEU A 576 19.48 -0.46 -14.19
C LEU A 576 19.52 -0.83 -12.71
N ILE A 577 20.58 -1.51 -12.29
CA ILE A 577 20.85 -1.76 -10.88
C ILE A 577 22.31 -1.47 -10.57
N VAL A 578 22.58 -0.89 -9.40
CA VAL A 578 23.97 -0.63 -8.98
C VAL A 578 24.73 -1.95 -8.79
N SER A 579 26.00 -1.97 -9.18
CA SER A 579 26.89 -3.12 -9.00
C SER A 579 28.22 -2.68 -8.38
N PRO A 580 28.34 -2.79 -7.05
CA PRO A 580 29.59 -2.61 -6.32
C PRO A 580 30.76 -3.45 -6.88
N GLU A 581 30.48 -4.68 -7.32
CA GLU A 581 31.50 -5.53 -7.91
C GLU A 581 31.94 -5.02 -9.28
N ALA A 582 31.02 -4.58 -10.15
CA ALA A 582 31.37 -3.96 -11.41
C ALA A 582 32.19 -2.66 -11.21
N GLY A 583 31.93 -1.90 -10.15
CA GLY A 583 32.76 -0.75 -9.75
C GLY A 583 34.20 -1.14 -9.38
N VAL A 584 34.38 -2.20 -8.60
CA VAL A 584 35.72 -2.74 -8.27
C VAL A 584 36.43 -3.25 -9.54
N LYS A 585 35.73 -4.00 -10.39
CA LYS A 585 36.25 -4.50 -11.67
C LYS A 585 36.68 -3.35 -12.58
N LEU A 586 35.92 -2.26 -12.65
CA LEU A 586 36.28 -1.06 -13.41
C LEU A 586 37.64 -0.47 -12.96
N LEU A 587 37.88 -0.39 -11.65
CA LEU A 587 39.17 0.07 -11.13
C LEU A 587 40.31 -0.90 -11.47
N GLN A 588 40.06 -2.21 -11.38
CA GLN A 588 41.04 -3.24 -11.76
C GLN A 588 41.39 -3.15 -13.26
N GLU A 589 40.39 -3.00 -14.14
CA GLU A 589 40.56 -2.80 -15.58
C GLU A 589 41.47 -1.59 -15.85
N LEU A 590 41.19 -0.44 -15.24
CA LEU A 590 42.00 0.78 -15.37
C LEU A 590 43.45 0.55 -14.91
N SER A 591 43.65 -0.13 -13.78
CA SER A 591 45.00 -0.42 -13.28
C SER A 591 45.76 -1.38 -14.20
N GLN A 592 45.11 -2.42 -14.73
CA GLN A 592 45.72 -3.39 -15.64
C GLN A 592 46.15 -2.74 -16.97
N GLN A 593 45.40 -1.74 -17.43
CA GLN A 593 45.74 -0.93 -18.60
C GLN A 593 46.83 0.13 -18.33
N GLY A 594 47.43 0.15 -17.15
CA GLY A 594 48.51 1.08 -16.79
C GLY A 594 48.03 2.43 -16.23
N TYR A 595 46.72 2.65 -16.09
CA TYR A 595 46.14 3.90 -15.60
C TYR A 595 46.01 3.99 -14.08
N GLY A 596 46.84 3.26 -13.33
CA GLY A 596 46.80 3.24 -11.87
C GLY A 596 47.00 4.63 -11.22
N GLN A 597 47.66 5.58 -11.89
CA GLN A 597 47.85 6.94 -11.38
C GLN A 597 46.71 7.92 -11.77
N ALA A 598 45.76 7.50 -12.59
CA ALA A 598 44.67 8.36 -13.02
C ALA A 598 43.78 8.76 -11.83
N ALA A 599 43.41 10.04 -11.78
CA ALA A 599 42.53 10.58 -10.75
C ALA A 599 41.06 10.22 -11.03
N ILE A 600 40.38 9.73 -10.01
CA ILE A 600 38.94 9.44 -9.96
C ILE A 600 38.30 10.27 -8.86
N ASN A 601 36.97 10.41 -8.89
CA ASN A 601 36.22 11.27 -7.96
C ASN A 601 36.72 12.72 -8.03
N ARG A 602 37.08 13.19 -9.23
CA ARG A 602 37.73 14.49 -9.42
C ARG A 602 36.86 15.62 -8.88
N GLY A 603 37.47 16.49 -8.08
CA GLY A 603 36.82 17.63 -7.46
C GLY A 603 35.90 17.28 -6.29
N LEU A 604 35.72 16.00 -5.94
CA LEU A 604 34.92 15.55 -4.80
C LEU A 604 35.79 15.39 -3.54
N SER A 605 35.15 15.35 -2.37
CA SER A 605 35.83 15.05 -1.10
C SER A 605 36.45 13.64 -1.06
N THR A 606 35.99 12.74 -1.93
CA THR A 606 36.49 11.37 -2.10
C THR A 606 37.54 11.23 -3.21
N GLN A 607 38.08 12.34 -3.73
CA GLN A 607 39.09 12.33 -4.79
C GLN A 607 40.29 11.44 -4.43
N THR A 608 40.67 10.55 -5.34
CA THR A 608 41.80 9.63 -5.16
C THR A 608 42.36 9.17 -6.51
N THR A 609 43.36 8.29 -6.50
CA THR A 609 43.84 7.60 -7.71
C THR A 609 43.31 6.18 -7.76
N VAL A 610 43.22 5.59 -8.96
CA VAL A 610 42.85 4.18 -9.16
C VAL A 610 43.69 3.24 -8.28
N ARG A 611 45.01 3.44 -8.25
CA ARG A 611 45.95 2.64 -7.44
C ARG A 611 45.69 2.79 -5.95
N ALA A 612 45.45 4.00 -5.47
CA ALA A 612 45.19 4.24 -4.06
C ALA A 612 43.84 3.63 -3.63
N ALA A 613 42.81 3.72 -4.47
CA ALA A 613 41.52 3.08 -4.26
C ALA A 613 41.65 1.55 -4.15
N LEU A 614 42.36 0.92 -5.10
CA LEU A 614 42.60 -0.53 -5.08
C LEU A 614 43.47 -1.00 -3.90
N LYS A 615 44.41 -0.16 -3.43
CA LYS A 615 45.20 -0.45 -2.22
C LYS A 615 44.37 -0.42 -0.93
N ASN A 616 43.22 0.23 -0.93
CA ASN A 616 42.32 0.25 0.21
C ASN A 616 41.51 -1.06 0.27
N GLN A 617 42.15 -2.12 0.77
CA GLN A 617 41.54 -3.46 0.84
C GLN A 617 40.21 -3.48 1.58
N LYS A 618 40.04 -2.64 2.63
CA LYS A 618 38.78 -2.55 3.38
C LYS A 618 37.63 -2.00 2.52
N LEU A 619 37.90 -0.97 1.72
CA LEU A 619 36.89 -0.40 0.80
C LEU A 619 36.50 -1.41 -0.27
N ILE A 620 37.48 -2.12 -0.84
CA ILE A 620 37.24 -3.17 -1.84
C ILE A 620 36.43 -4.32 -1.25
N GLN A 621 36.84 -4.86 -0.10
CA GLN A 621 36.12 -5.94 0.59
C GLN A 621 34.71 -5.53 0.99
N HIS A 622 34.51 -4.30 1.44
CA HIS A 622 33.19 -3.76 1.75
C HIS A 622 32.27 -3.76 0.53
N ASN A 623 32.74 -3.30 -0.62
CA ASN A 623 31.94 -3.28 -1.85
C ASN A 623 31.65 -4.68 -2.40
N LEU A 624 32.63 -5.58 -2.36
CA LEU A 624 32.40 -6.99 -2.73
C LEU A 624 31.41 -7.69 -1.77
N TYR A 625 31.44 -7.34 -0.49
CA TYR A 625 30.43 -7.78 0.49
C TYR A 625 29.04 -7.23 0.14
N LEU A 626 28.92 -5.94 -0.17
CA LEU A 626 27.64 -5.34 -0.57
C LEU A 626 27.06 -6.04 -1.82
N GLN A 627 27.88 -6.28 -2.85
CA GLN A 627 27.42 -7.05 -4.01
C GLN A 627 26.84 -8.40 -3.56
N ARG A 628 27.66 -9.21 -2.89
CA ARG A 628 27.32 -10.60 -2.57
C ARG A 628 26.13 -10.74 -1.62
N GLU A 629 26.05 -9.89 -0.61
CA GLU A 629 25.11 -10.06 0.50
C GLU A 629 23.85 -9.20 0.33
N LYS A 630 23.91 -8.14 -0.49
CA LYS A 630 22.80 -7.20 -0.69
C LYS A 630 22.26 -7.22 -2.11
N LEU A 631 23.13 -7.08 -3.12
CA LEU A 631 22.68 -6.91 -4.50
C LEU A 631 22.37 -8.25 -5.18
N ASP A 632 23.20 -9.29 -5.03
CA ASP A 632 22.94 -10.59 -5.69
C ASP A 632 21.60 -11.22 -5.25
N PRO A 633 21.26 -11.26 -3.94
CA PRO A 633 19.95 -11.76 -3.51
C PRO A 633 18.79 -10.86 -3.96
N LEU A 634 19.04 -9.55 -4.04
CA LEU A 634 18.07 -8.58 -4.53
C LEU A 634 17.78 -8.79 -6.02
N ILE A 635 18.80 -8.95 -6.87
CA ILE A 635 18.64 -9.23 -8.30
C ILE A 635 17.78 -10.46 -8.50
N GLU A 636 18.05 -11.54 -7.76
CA GLU A 636 17.26 -12.77 -7.85
C GLU A 636 15.82 -12.57 -7.34
N LYS A 637 15.60 -11.73 -6.33
CA LYS A 637 14.25 -11.32 -5.90
C LYS A 637 13.54 -10.56 -7.02
N LEU A 638 14.17 -9.54 -7.60
CA LEU A 638 13.57 -8.70 -8.64
C LEU A 638 13.27 -9.51 -9.90
N LYS A 639 14.13 -10.45 -10.30
CA LYS A 639 13.86 -11.40 -11.40
C LYS A 639 12.56 -12.16 -11.19
N ARG A 640 12.31 -12.64 -9.95
CA ARG A 640 11.07 -13.36 -9.61
C ARG A 640 9.85 -12.43 -9.52
N GLU A 641 9.97 -11.32 -8.79
CA GLU A 641 8.85 -10.40 -8.52
C GLU A 641 8.41 -9.62 -9.77
N PHE A 642 9.35 -9.31 -10.67
CA PHE A 642 9.10 -8.50 -11.87
C PHE A 642 9.16 -9.33 -13.16
N ASN A 643 9.35 -10.65 -13.06
CA ASN A 643 9.45 -11.56 -14.21
C ASN A 643 10.48 -11.08 -15.26
N LEU A 644 11.68 -10.71 -14.78
CA LEU A 644 12.76 -10.18 -15.63
C LEU A 644 13.74 -11.28 -16.04
N SER A 645 14.14 -11.26 -17.31
CA SER A 645 15.27 -12.04 -17.82
C SER A 645 16.60 -11.29 -17.68
N ASP A 646 17.72 -12.01 -17.69
CA ASP A 646 19.06 -11.45 -17.48
C ASP A 646 19.44 -10.37 -18.53
N ASP A 647 18.93 -10.47 -19.76
CA ASP A 647 19.14 -9.48 -20.82
C ASP A 647 18.44 -8.13 -20.55
N GLN A 648 17.49 -8.10 -19.62
CA GLN A 648 16.84 -6.86 -19.17
C GLN A 648 17.57 -6.20 -18.01
N ILE A 649 18.58 -6.83 -17.41
CA ILE A 649 19.24 -6.34 -16.20
C ILE A 649 20.61 -5.79 -16.57
N ILE A 650 20.82 -4.51 -16.27
CA ILE A 650 22.08 -3.82 -16.50
C ILE A 650 22.69 -3.48 -15.14
N GLU A 651 23.75 -4.22 -14.80
CA GLU A 651 24.59 -3.92 -13.66
C GLU A 651 25.51 -2.73 -13.95
N VAL A 652 25.22 -1.59 -13.32
CA VAL A 652 25.93 -0.32 -13.51
C VAL A 652 27.06 -0.20 -12.49
N PRO A 653 28.32 0.05 -12.92
CA PRO A 653 29.45 0.23 -12.00
C PRO A 653 29.19 1.32 -10.96
N ALA A 654 29.11 0.91 -9.70
CA ALA A 654 28.94 1.79 -8.54
C ALA A 654 29.91 1.37 -7.44
N MET A 655 30.20 2.27 -6.49
CA MET A 655 30.88 1.91 -5.25
C MET A 655 30.30 2.73 -4.11
N PHE A 656 30.29 2.16 -2.91
CA PHE A 656 29.73 2.76 -1.71
C PHE A 656 30.78 2.90 -0.61
N GLY A 657 30.66 3.96 0.16
CA GLY A 657 31.42 4.15 1.40
C GLY A 657 30.83 3.37 2.56
N TYR A 658 31.59 3.23 3.65
CA TYR A 658 31.23 2.39 4.80
C TYR A 658 29.90 2.71 5.50
N SER A 659 29.37 3.92 5.30
CA SER A 659 28.09 4.36 5.86
C SER A 659 26.93 4.27 4.85
N GLY A 660 27.14 3.61 3.71
CA GLY A 660 26.09 3.39 2.70
C GLY A 660 25.86 4.54 1.73
N TYR A 661 26.72 5.56 1.69
CA TYR A 661 26.62 6.64 0.70
C TYR A 661 27.34 6.26 -0.60
N SER A 662 26.85 6.77 -1.75
CA SER A 662 27.52 6.56 -3.04
C SER A 662 28.90 7.25 -3.06
N TRP A 663 29.96 6.46 -3.27
CA TRP A 663 31.35 6.92 -3.17
C TRP A 663 31.76 7.84 -4.33
N TRP A 664 31.07 7.70 -5.47
CA TRP A 664 31.10 8.58 -6.64
C TRP A 664 29.67 8.86 -7.12
N PRO A 665 29.44 9.85 -7.99
CA PRO A 665 28.10 10.19 -8.48
C PRO A 665 27.40 8.99 -9.12
N ASN A 666 26.17 8.72 -8.67
CA ASN A 666 25.49 7.47 -8.94
C ASN A 666 24.75 7.50 -10.27
N MET A 667 25.24 6.76 -11.26
CA MET A 667 24.64 6.75 -12.60
C MET A 667 23.28 6.03 -12.68
N VAL A 668 22.88 5.25 -11.67
CA VAL A 668 21.55 4.60 -11.63
C VAL A 668 20.46 5.60 -11.26
N ASN A 669 20.76 6.49 -10.32
CA ASN A 669 19.89 7.58 -9.86
C ASN A 669 19.79 8.67 -10.96
N SER A 670 19.05 8.33 -12.02
CA SER A 670 19.02 9.03 -13.31
C SER A 670 17.60 9.29 -13.77
N VAL A 671 17.42 10.25 -14.69
CA VAL A 671 16.09 10.72 -15.12
C VAL A 671 15.93 10.54 -16.63
N VAL A 672 14.88 9.84 -17.04
CA VAL A 672 14.50 9.69 -18.45
C VAL A 672 13.51 10.79 -18.83
N VAL A 673 13.83 11.53 -19.89
CA VAL A 673 12.99 12.59 -20.46
C VAL A 673 12.93 12.43 -21.97
N ASN A 674 11.83 11.87 -22.50
CA ASN A 674 11.49 11.92 -23.93
C ASN A 674 12.66 11.61 -24.89
N GLY A 675 13.39 10.51 -24.66
CA GLY A 675 14.52 10.07 -25.49
C GLY A 675 15.91 10.52 -24.97
N GLU A 676 15.95 11.41 -23.99
CA GLU A 676 17.15 11.83 -23.28
C GLU A 676 17.27 11.08 -21.94
N LEU A 677 18.48 10.65 -21.58
CA LEU A 677 18.81 10.15 -20.24
C LEU A 677 19.75 11.14 -19.56
N LEU A 678 19.26 11.78 -18.51
CA LEU A 678 20.03 12.67 -17.66
C LEU A 678 20.68 11.84 -16.55
N VAL A 679 22.01 11.77 -16.56
CA VAL A 679 22.79 10.87 -15.67
C VAL A 679 23.80 11.69 -14.90
N SER A 680 24.01 11.39 -13.62
CA SER A 680 25.11 11.96 -12.84
C SER A 680 26.47 11.75 -13.53
N ASN A 681 27.30 12.79 -13.59
CA ASN A 681 28.64 12.67 -14.15
C ASN A 681 29.54 11.92 -13.16
N PRO A 682 30.00 10.69 -13.48
CA PRO A 682 30.74 9.85 -12.52
C PRO A 682 32.12 10.39 -12.15
N VAL A 683 32.61 11.43 -12.85
CA VAL A 683 33.94 12.04 -12.64
C VAL A 683 35.09 11.00 -12.53
N GLY A 684 34.99 9.94 -13.35
CA GLY A 684 35.89 8.78 -13.42
C GLY A 684 37.08 9.01 -14.35
N ALA A 685 38.11 8.17 -14.30
CA ALA A 685 39.44 8.46 -14.88
C ALA A 685 39.41 9.04 -16.31
N LEU A 686 40.14 10.15 -16.55
CA LEU A 686 40.30 10.73 -17.89
C LEU A 686 41.40 10.01 -18.66
N ILE A 687 41.03 9.32 -19.73
CA ILE A 687 41.93 8.65 -20.66
C ILE A 687 41.86 9.36 -22.00
N ASN A 688 42.98 9.96 -22.43
CA ASN A 688 43.03 10.78 -23.66
C ASN A 688 41.93 11.86 -23.73
N GLY A 689 41.64 12.49 -22.58
CA GLY A 689 40.63 13.55 -22.46
C GLY A 689 39.17 13.08 -22.36
N ARG A 690 38.91 11.76 -22.37
CA ARG A 690 37.56 11.20 -22.20
C ARG A 690 37.41 10.46 -20.89
N ASP A 691 36.25 10.58 -20.26
CA ASP A 691 35.95 9.88 -19.01
C ASP A 691 35.64 8.41 -19.28
N TYR A 692 36.49 7.51 -18.78
CA TYR A 692 36.38 6.08 -19.05
C TYR A 692 35.09 5.48 -18.49
N THR A 693 34.61 5.97 -17.34
CA THR A 693 33.38 5.47 -16.71
C THR A 693 32.16 5.88 -17.53
N GLN A 694 32.14 7.12 -18.04
CA GLN A 694 31.09 7.57 -18.96
C GLN A 694 31.03 6.71 -20.22
N GLU A 695 32.17 6.41 -20.84
CA GLU A 695 32.23 5.57 -22.05
C GLU A 695 31.78 4.13 -21.76
N LYS A 696 32.12 3.57 -20.60
CA LYS A 696 31.62 2.25 -20.17
C LYS A 696 30.10 2.28 -20.02
N PHE A 697 29.55 3.28 -19.34
CA PHE A 697 28.11 3.43 -19.15
C PHE A 697 27.36 3.55 -20.48
N ARG A 698 27.84 4.40 -21.40
CA ARG A 698 27.25 4.53 -22.76
C ARG A 698 27.14 3.20 -23.48
N ARG A 699 28.12 2.30 -23.31
CA ARG A 699 28.11 0.96 -23.92
C ARG A 699 27.09 0.04 -23.24
N LEU A 700 27.00 0.08 -21.91
CA LEU A 700 26.06 -0.73 -21.15
C LEU A 700 24.61 -0.43 -21.54
N VAL A 701 24.26 0.85 -21.67
CA VAL A 701 22.89 1.29 -21.99
C VAL A 701 22.62 1.50 -23.47
N ALA A 702 23.52 1.07 -24.36
CA ALA A 702 23.41 1.33 -25.81
C ALA A 702 22.09 0.80 -26.41
N TYR A 703 21.57 -0.31 -25.86
CA TYR A 703 20.30 -0.92 -26.27
C TYR A 703 19.06 -0.10 -25.91
N ALA A 704 19.17 0.85 -24.98
CA ALA A 704 18.08 1.75 -24.62
C ALA A 704 17.74 2.71 -25.77
N GLY A 705 18.73 3.06 -26.60
CA GLY A 705 18.55 4.03 -27.68
C GLY A 705 18.38 5.48 -27.23
N LEU A 706 18.75 5.77 -25.98
CA LEU A 706 18.65 7.10 -25.39
C LEU A 706 19.89 7.94 -25.68
N ASN A 707 19.70 9.25 -25.77
CA ASN A 707 20.77 10.23 -25.79
C ASN A 707 21.26 10.46 -24.35
N ILE A 708 22.49 10.04 -24.05
CA ILE A 708 23.02 10.07 -22.69
C ILE A 708 23.71 11.42 -22.41
N ASN A 709 23.17 12.16 -21.44
CA ASN A 709 23.64 13.45 -20.97
C ASN A 709 24.22 13.34 -19.56
N PHE A 710 25.55 13.41 -19.44
CA PHE A 710 26.19 13.45 -18.14
C PHE A 710 26.11 14.87 -17.54
N MET A 711 25.51 14.98 -16.37
CA MET A 711 25.17 16.22 -15.68
C MET A 711 26.18 16.48 -14.56
N ASP A 712 26.68 17.70 -14.44
CA ASP A 712 27.49 18.08 -13.29
C ASP A 712 26.58 18.34 -12.09
N ASP A 713 26.38 17.30 -11.28
CA ASP A 713 25.54 17.28 -10.09
C ASP A 713 26.37 17.30 -8.81
N LYS A 714 27.62 17.79 -8.88
CA LYS A 714 28.55 17.84 -7.74
C LYS A 714 27.97 18.47 -6.48
N TYR A 715 27.11 19.48 -6.63
CA TYR A 715 26.40 20.11 -5.52
C TYR A 715 25.58 19.07 -4.73
N TYR A 716 24.79 18.26 -5.43
CA TYR A 716 23.95 17.22 -4.86
C TYR A 716 24.79 16.04 -4.34
N GLN A 717 25.83 15.62 -5.08
CA GLN A 717 26.74 14.55 -4.63
C GLN A 717 27.40 14.87 -3.28
N ASN A 718 27.82 16.11 -3.06
CA ASN A 718 28.40 16.52 -1.77
C ASN A 718 27.38 16.48 -0.62
N LEU A 719 26.09 16.61 -0.94
CA LEU A 719 24.96 16.48 -0.01
C LEU A 719 24.41 15.05 0.08
N ARG A 720 25.08 14.08 -0.57
CA ARG A 720 24.71 12.65 -0.61
C ARG A 720 23.49 12.31 -1.46
N GLY A 721 23.19 13.13 -2.47
CA GLY A 721 22.20 12.81 -3.50
C GLY A 721 22.76 12.91 -4.92
N SER A 722 21.91 12.73 -5.91
CA SER A 722 22.21 12.68 -7.34
C SER A 722 21.11 13.41 -8.12
N ILE A 723 21.10 13.30 -9.45
CA ILE A 723 20.19 14.06 -10.30
C ILE A 723 18.71 13.68 -10.10
N HIS A 724 18.40 12.40 -9.86
CA HIS A 724 17.01 11.99 -9.64
C HIS A 724 16.47 12.67 -8.39
N ASP A 725 17.17 12.57 -7.26
CA ASP A 725 16.81 13.20 -5.98
C ASP A 725 16.53 14.71 -6.11
N ALA A 726 17.30 15.37 -6.96
CA ALA A 726 17.24 16.82 -7.21
C ALA A 726 16.04 17.27 -8.06
N THR A 727 15.38 16.34 -8.76
CA THR A 727 14.34 16.63 -9.75
C THR A 727 13.08 15.81 -9.47
N ASN A 728 12.01 16.06 -10.22
CA ASN A 728 10.81 15.23 -10.25
C ASN A 728 10.13 15.45 -11.62
N THR A 729 9.21 14.59 -12.05
CA THR A 729 8.60 14.69 -13.38
C THR A 729 7.08 14.57 -13.34
N THR A 730 6.39 15.47 -14.02
CA THR A 730 4.99 15.25 -14.43
C THR A 730 5.01 14.46 -15.72
N ARG A 731 4.48 13.24 -15.70
CA ARG A 731 4.42 12.33 -16.86
C ARG A 731 3.00 12.23 -17.41
N LEU A 732 2.90 11.88 -18.69
CA LEU A 732 1.65 11.53 -19.33
C LEU A 732 1.14 10.19 -18.79
N GLY A 733 -0.16 10.13 -18.46
CA GLY A 733 -0.86 8.87 -18.22
C GLY A 733 -0.87 7.98 -19.46
N LYS A 734 -1.20 6.69 -19.29
CA LYS A 734 -1.31 5.75 -20.41
C LYS A 734 -2.51 6.15 -21.29
N ASN A 735 -2.35 6.20 -22.60
CA ASN A 735 -3.47 6.52 -23.51
C ASN A 735 -4.64 5.54 -23.42
N ASN A 736 -4.35 4.25 -23.19
CA ASN A 736 -5.39 3.25 -23.01
C ASN A 736 -5.90 3.29 -21.57
N PRO A 737 -7.23 3.32 -21.36
CA PRO A 737 -7.79 3.31 -20.02
C PRO A 737 -7.46 2.01 -19.27
N PHE A 738 -7.26 2.12 -17.95
CA PHE A 738 -6.86 1.01 -17.09
C PHE A 738 -7.85 -0.16 -17.16
N TRP A 739 -9.15 0.13 -17.27
CA TRP A 739 -10.19 -0.89 -17.26
C TRP A 739 -10.19 -1.80 -18.49
N LYS A 740 -9.75 -1.28 -19.64
CA LYS A 740 -9.54 -2.11 -20.85
C LYS A 740 -8.37 -3.08 -20.66
N SER A 741 -7.30 -2.64 -20.00
CA SER A 741 -6.14 -3.50 -19.70
C SER A 741 -6.54 -4.68 -18.79
N LEU A 742 -7.45 -4.46 -17.84
CA LEU A 742 -7.93 -5.52 -16.94
C LEU A 742 -8.89 -6.52 -17.62
N SER A 743 -9.62 -6.09 -18.65
CA SER A 743 -10.57 -6.94 -19.38
C SER A 743 -9.89 -7.96 -20.30
N GLU A 744 -8.71 -7.63 -20.83
CA GLU A 744 -7.92 -8.51 -21.70
C GLU A 744 -7.29 -9.68 -20.91
N ASP A 745 -6.90 -9.44 -19.65
CA ASP A 745 -6.29 -10.44 -18.75
C ASP A 745 -7.24 -11.58 -18.35
N ILE A 746 -8.56 -11.33 -18.37
CA ILE A 746 -9.60 -12.35 -18.14
C ILE A 746 -9.71 -13.29 -19.34
N ILE A 747 -9.43 -12.81 -20.55
CA ILE A 747 -9.47 -13.61 -21.79
C ILE A 747 -8.18 -14.41 -21.96
N SER A 748 -7.03 -13.91 -21.49
CA SER A 748 -5.73 -14.63 -21.54
C SER A 748 -5.47 -15.57 -20.35
N GLY A 749 -6.35 -15.63 -19.35
CA GLY A 749 -6.26 -16.57 -18.23
C GLY A 749 -5.10 -16.28 -17.25
N SER A 750 -4.61 -15.04 -17.19
CA SER A 750 -3.37 -14.66 -16.48
C SER A 750 -3.52 -14.54 -14.94
N ARG A 751 -4.74 -14.60 -14.38
CA ARG A 751 -4.94 -14.55 -12.92
C ARG A 751 -5.75 -15.72 -12.40
N GLY A 752 -5.05 -16.67 -11.79
CA GLY A 752 -5.62 -17.48 -10.72
C GLY A 752 -5.92 -16.56 -9.54
N VAL A 753 -7.21 -16.37 -9.27
CA VAL A 753 -7.74 -15.56 -8.18
C VAL A 753 -7.23 -16.12 -6.85
N GLY A 754 -6.44 -15.34 -6.12
CA GLY A 754 -6.26 -15.47 -4.68
C GLY A 754 -7.06 -14.35 -4.02
N GLU A 755 -8.21 -14.71 -3.45
CA GLU A 755 -9.10 -13.83 -2.66
C GLU A 755 -8.44 -13.33 -1.38
#